data_AF-A0A4R9JH53-F1
#
_entry.id   AF-A0A4R9JH53-F1
#
_cell.length_a   1.000
_cell.length_b   1.000
_cell.length_c   1.000
_cell.angle_alpha   90.00
_cell.angle_beta   90.00
_cell.angle_gamma   90.00
#
_symmetry.space_group_name_H-M   'P 1'
#
loop_
_entity.id
_entity.type
_entity.pdbx_description
1 polymer ?
#
loop_
_entity_poly.entity_id
_entity_poly.type
_entity_poly.pdbx_seq_one_letter_code
_entity_poly.pdbx_strand_id
1 'polypeptide(L)'
;MNLRLNKMILGFSLVFASAIFAEEFDPSSVRSPGCKPGTFSCGYIPSSKEIQDSIPLKRDFNSFEELPSSIDLSASMPPVGNQGRQNSCVAWASGYAIKSYLLKNKGQVTEYDPPFAGGKGNYVFSPAFIYNQQNGGEDKGLYYYKTMEFLKSNGVAPWSTMPYSDKDYLSQPSQSSKKEALKYKIKSFSRLNYKNPDEIKRVLAGNNVVMVGMIIDDAFYKVKGSTIYDENSGQSYGGHAMTIVGYDDNKKSKSGKKGAFKLQNSWGTNWGDKGFGWVSYSMLAKVGQETYAIIDEPAPQNTPTVVAPVKKKILPPTEIKVSKGEFDTKIVLTWNQQDLAVAYLVQRKEESEFYDLGYADKPSFTDLNVSPNSTYVYRILSIGSEEVSVASLDVEGFTAAEPQSGNIGQVVGLAGTVYINGTTPNVELSWSALDGATSYTVARSDSSLKWKSIGTTKTPSFIDPSPKLGESNFYRVNALVQSKPTGDWSESVAIDVADQTLLPNQVSHLTATSGDYANKIILNWDAAPGAKTYYLYRFDERAEPSGQFEISETGYTDSDPAIQNGNQYLYTVIAANDLGYAEPSEVAFGKTDPGLTKRAGGVTLFPPKQVTTNPIGKDKVVTLKWDSVKDSFEYYIYRKQVKGSGKSGKLEFVSGVDSKKNTFSETFPGNSGDLFLYSVRSKSEFGSESKDSNFVSVFWNEPKVQVKKRAMSLEEVPATFVGSWTSMYWNPKSGPQAVAIEINGNGQEFIAKLKLNEKEIRQFNGTWSPGSHTLKANGFLFELSKSLEGSSVAQFQSIKDFSDGTELSFTKEK
;
A
#
# COMPACT_ATOMS: atom_id res chain seq x y z
N MET A 1 56.27 -80.05 24.76
CA MET A 1 57.05 -78.87 25.18
C MET A 1 56.05 -77.82 25.67
N ASN A 2 55.97 -77.64 27.00
CA ASN A 2 55.52 -76.50 27.84
C ASN A 2 54.94 -75.24 27.16
N LEU A 3 54.02 -74.42 27.70
CA LEU A 3 53.16 -74.36 28.90
C LEU A 3 52.23 -73.12 28.68
N ARG A 4 51.14 -73.02 29.47
CA ARG A 4 50.16 -71.90 29.57
C ARG A 4 50.78 -70.52 29.85
N LEU A 5 50.08 -69.41 29.49
CA LEU A 5 49.60 -68.39 30.45
C LEU A 5 48.65 -67.33 29.85
N ASN A 6 47.61 -66.98 30.63
CA ASN A 6 46.70 -65.83 30.54
C ASN A 6 47.42 -64.47 30.65
N LYS A 7 46.84 -63.39 30.07
CA LYS A 7 46.33 -62.23 30.83
C LYS A 7 45.67 -61.14 29.97
N MET A 8 44.52 -60.72 30.46
CA MET A 8 43.75 -59.50 30.20
C MET A 8 44.54 -58.25 30.65
N ILE A 9 44.62 -57.19 29.84
CA ILE A 9 44.97 -55.82 30.27
C ILE A 9 44.06 -54.82 29.55
N LEU A 10 43.39 -53.99 30.36
CA LEU A 10 42.60 -52.81 30.00
C LEU A 10 43.43 -51.78 29.22
N GLY A 11 42.88 -51.27 28.11
CA GLY A 11 43.29 -50.01 27.49
C GLY A 11 42.17 -48.98 27.60
N PHE A 12 42.30 -48.03 28.52
CA PHE A 12 41.46 -46.84 28.64
C PHE A 12 41.57 -46.02 27.35
N SER A 13 40.48 -45.90 26.57
CA SER A 13 40.35 -44.87 25.54
C SER A 13 39.53 -43.73 26.11
N LEU A 14 40.18 -42.64 26.51
CA LEU A 14 39.53 -41.38 26.85
C LEU A 14 38.83 -40.84 25.59
N VAL A 15 37.50 -40.93 25.57
CA VAL A 15 36.67 -40.16 24.64
C VAL A 15 36.61 -38.73 25.18
N PHE A 16 37.41 -37.83 24.62
CA PHE A 16 37.16 -36.39 24.74
C PHE A 16 35.88 -36.08 23.96
N ALA A 17 34.73 -36.19 24.62
CA ALA A 17 33.52 -35.49 24.18
C ALA A 17 33.78 -34.00 24.42
N SER A 18 34.32 -33.32 23.41
CA SER A 18 34.23 -31.86 23.35
C SER A 18 32.75 -31.53 23.17
N ALA A 19 32.08 -31.26 24.28
CA ALA A 19 30.85 -30.50 24.25
C ALA A 19 31.21 -29.18 23.55
N ILE A 20 30.78 -29.03 22.30
CA ILE A 20 30.80 -27.74 21.62
C ILE A 20 29.78 -26.90 22.37
N PHE A 21 30.24 -26.20 23.42
CA PHE A 21 29.47 -25.12 24.02
C PHE A 21 29.31 -24.09 22.91
N ALA A 22 28.07 -23.87 22.46
CA ALA A 22 27.77 -22.74 21.60
C ALA A 22 28.20 -21.48 22.35
N GLU A 23 29.15 -20.74 21.80
CA GLU A 23 29.71 -19.54 22.41
C GLU A 23 28.57 -18.54 22.63
N GLU A 24 28.37 -18.12 23.88
CA GLU A 24 27.29 -17.20 24.24
C GLU A 24 27.52 -15.85 23.56
N PHE A 25 26.47 -15.27 22.97
CA PHE A 25 26.57 -13.99 22.29
C PHE A 25 26.95 -12.87 23.28
N ASP A 26 28.06 -12.18 23.01
CA ASP A 26 28.50 -11.00 23.74
C ASP A 26 28.05 -9.71 23.02
N PRO A 27 27.13 -8.90 23.60
CA PRO A 27 26.72 -7.62 23.04
C PRO A 27 27.87 -6.64 22.78
N SER A 28 28.98 -6.75 23.52
CA SER A 28 30.16 -5.87 23.34
C SER A 28 30.86 -6.09 22.00
N SER A 29 30.68 -7.26 21.39
CA SER A 29 31.25 -7.63 20.08
C SER A 29 30.66 -6.83 18.92
N VAL A 30 29.43 -6.32 19.08
CA VAL A 30 28.71 -5.56 18.05
C VAL A 30 28.44 -4.11 18.44
N ARG A 31 28.74 -3.75 19.70
CA ARG A 31 28.54 -2.40 20.19
C ARG A 31 29.78 -1.53 19.95
N SER A 32 29.60 -0.50 19.11
CA SER A 32 30.60 0.54 18.90
C SER A 32 30.99 1.18 20.26
N PRO A 33 32.28 1.40 20.56
CA PRO A 33 32.69 2.06 21.79
C PRO A 33 32.15 3.49 21.90
N GLY A 34 31.86 4.15 20.77
CA GLY A 34 31.19 5.46 20.74
C GLY A 34 29.69 5.40 21.02
N CYS A 35 29.10 4.20 21.08
CA CYS A 35 27.67 4.04 21.24
C CYS A 35 27.21 4.28 22.69
N LYS A 36 26.45 5.36 22.87
CA LYS A 36 25.84 5.73 24.15
C LYS A 36 24.41 5.20 24.22
N PRO A 37 24.00 4.59 25.34
CA PRO A 37 22.60 4.25 25.57
C PRO A 37 21.70 5.46 25.35
N GLY A 38 20.53 5.25 24.75
CA GLY A 38 19.58 6.31 24.45
C GLY A 38 20.02 7.26 23.33
N THR A 39 20.94 6.88 22.46
CA THR A 39 21.30 7.68 21.26
C THR A 39 21.20 6.84 20.00
N PHE A 40 20.73 7.43 18.90
CA PHE A 40 20.61 6.76 17.59
C PHE A 40 21.88 6.86 16.74
N SER A 41 22.96 7.44 17.25
CA SER A 41 24.24 7.54 16.54
C SER A 41 25.01 6.21 16.49
N CYS A 42 24.30 5.08 16.65
CA CYS A 42 24.84 3.74 16.82
C CYS A 42 24.38 2.75 15.75
N GLY A 43 23.96 3.23 14.57
CA GLY A 43 23.54 2.34 13.50
C GLY A 43 22.43 2.90 12.63
N TYR A 44 21.19 2.54 12.93
CA TYR A 44 20.05 3.03 12.19
C TYR A 44 19.54 4.34 12.78
N ILE A 45 19.39 5.36 11.93
CA ILE A 45 18.85 6.66 12.28
C ILE A 45 17.45 6.81 11.66
N PRO A 46 16.38 6.88 12.47
CA PRO A 46 15.03 7.13 11.97
C PRO A 46 14.91 8.48 11.29
N SER A 47 14.14 8.53 10.20
CA SER A 47 13.78 9.81 9.57
C SER A 47 12.71 10.52 10.39
N SER A 48 12.62 11.86 10.28
CA SER A 48 11.49 12.60 10.85
C SER A 48 10.18 12.15 10.21
N LYS A 49 9.07 12.28 10.95
CA LYS A 49 7.73 11.94 10.45
C LYS A 49 7.42 12.61 9.11
N GLU A 50 7.82 13.87 8.96
CA GLU A 50 7.68 14.65 7.71
C GLU A 50 8.38 13.98 6.51
N ILE A 51 9.59 13.45 6.69
CA ILE A 51 10.33 12.73 5.65
C ILE A 51 9.73 11.34 5.42
N GLN A 52 9.30 10.68 6.49
CA GLN A 52 8.68 9.37 6.32
C GLN A 52 7.37 9.49 5.53
N ASP A 53 6.56 10.51 5.82
CA ASP A 53 5.26 10.74 5.20
C ASP A 53 5.38 11.27 3.77
N SER A 54 6.51 11.91 3.43
CA SER A 54 6.78 12.21 2.03
C SER A 54 7.06 10.95 1.21
N ILE A 55 7.50 9.85 1.81
CA ILE A 55 7.71 8.59 1.10
C ILE A 55 6.40 7.78 1.14
N PRO A 56 5.73 7.57 -0.01
CA PRO A 56 4.41 6.96 -0.01
C PRO A 56 4.42 5.54 0.54
N LEU A 57 3.34 5.21 1.25
CA LEU A 57 3.00 3.83 1.56
C LEU A 57 2.54 3.15 0.27
N LYS A 58 3.27 2.11 -0.16
CA LYS A 58 2.79 1.27 -1.28
C LYS A 58 1.96 0.14 -0.71
N ARG A 59 0.66 0.16 -1.00
CA ARG A 59 -0.35 -0.71 -0.40
C ARG A 59 -0.65 -1.96 -1.24
N ASP A 60 -0.31 -1.93 -2.52
CA ASP A 60 -0.65 -3.00 -3.48
C ASP A 60 0.53 -3.93 -3.80
N PHE A 61 1.28 -4.36 -2.78
CA PHE A 61 2.21 -5.47 -2.98
C PHE A 61 1.42 -6.77 -3.17
N ASN A 62 1.18 -7.17 -4.41
CA ASN A 62 0.43 -8.37 -4.79
C ASN A 62 -1.01 -8.40 -4.25
N SER A 63 -2.00 -8.45 -5.14
CA SER A 63 -3.42 -8.55 -4.78
C SER A 63 -3.81 -9.99 -4.40
N PHE A 64 -3.15 -10.58 -3.40
CA PHE A 64 -3.58 -11.87 -2.87
C PHE A 64 -4.92 -11.71 -2.15
N GLU A 65 -5.95 -12.46 -2.58
CA GLU A 65 -7.26 -12.49 -1.93
C GLU A 65 -7.18 -13.03 -0.50
N GLU A 66 -6.28 -14.00 -0.25
CA GLU A 66 -5.96 -14.54 1.08
C GLU A 66 -4.45 -14.73 1.24
N LEU A 67 -3.92 -14.38 2.42
CA LEU A 67 -2.49 -14.54 2.75
C LEU A 67 -2.24 -15.91 3.42
N PRO A 68 -1.10 -16.58 3.13
CA PRO A 68 -0.69 -17.77 3.87
C PRO A 68 -0.57 -17.50 5.37
N SER A 69 -0.81 -18.50 6.23
CA SER A 69 -0.66 -18.33 7.69
C SER A 69 0.79 -18.23 8.15
N SER A 70 1.75 -18.63 7.31
CA SER A 70 3.19 -18.55 7.57
C SER A 70 4.02 -18.57 6.28
N ILE A 71 5.15 -17.89 6.31
CA ILE A 71 6.19 -17.87 5.26
C ILE A 71 7.55 -17.82 5.93
N ASP A 72 8.53 -18.58 5.43
CA ASP A 72 9.91 -18.53 5.90
C ASP A 72 10.90 -18.54 4.72
N LEU A 73 11.51 -17.40 4.45
CA LEU A 73 12.52 -17.21 3.40
C LEU A 73 13.95 -17.32 3.95
N SER A 74 14.15 -17.65 5.24
CA SER A 74 15.48 -17.61 5.87
C SER A 74 16.49 -18.53 5.19
N ALA A 75 16.06 -19.65 4.60
CA ALA A 75 16.93 -20.58 3.89
C ALA A 75 17.44 -20.02 2.55
N SER A 76 16.74 -19.04 1.98
CA SER A 76 17.11 -18.40 0.72
C SER A 76 18.05 -17.21 0.92
N MET A 77 18.20 -16.72 2.15
CA MET A 77 19.03 -15.55 2.47
C MET A 77 20.54 -15.86 2.40
N PRO A 78 21.39 -14.83 2.18
CA PRO A 78 22.83 -14.99 2.33
C PRO A 78 23.20 -15.40 3.76
N PRO A 79 24.31 -16.15 3.95
CA PRO A 79 24.79 -16.54 5.28
C PRO A 79 24.86 -15.36 6.24
N VAL A 80 24.51 -15.56 7.51
CA VAL A 80 24.51 -14.46 8.49
C VAL A 80 25.94 -13.96 8.72
N GLY A 81 26.15 -12.68 8.44
CA GLY A 81 27.42 -11.99 8.72
C GLY A 81 27.41 -11.23 10.05
N ASN A 82 28.55 -10.63 10.36
CA ASN A 82 28.74 -9.86 11.58
C ASN A 82 29.28 -8.46 11.23
N GLN A 83 28.50 -7.43 11.59
CA GLN A 83 28.89 -6.03 11.41
C GLN A 83 30.03 -5.61 12.35
N GLY A 84 30.29 -6.39 13.40
CA GLY A 84 31.26 -6.03 14.44
C GLY A 84 30.90 -4.70 15.08
N ARG A 85 31.91 -3.93 15.47
CA ARG A 85 31.71 -2.70 16.27
C ARG A 85 31.43 -1.46 15.43
N GLN A 86 31.18 -1.59 14.13
CA GLN A 86 30.83 -0.47 13.25
C GLN A 86 29.32 -0.25 13.23
N ASN A 87 28.90 1.02 13.18
CA ASN A 87 27.49 1.41 13.14
C ASN A 87 26.86 1.25 11.74
N SER A 88 27.13 0.13 11.06
CA SER A 88 26.82 -0.11 9.64
C SER A 88 25.61 -1.01 9.38
N CYS A 89 24.77 -1.29 10.39
CA CYS A 89 23.62 -2.20 10.29
C CYS A 89 22.69 -1.89 9.10
N VAL A 90 22.52 -0.62 8.74
CA VAL A 90 21.72 -0.18 7.59
C VAL A 90 22.29 -0.73 6.27
N ALA A 91 23.61 -0.66 6.10
CA ALA A 91 24.31 -1.18 4.92
C ALA A 91 24.32 -2.71 4.87
N TRP A 92 24.38 -3.36 6.04
CA TRP A 92 24.25 -4.81 6.15
C TRP A 92 22.84 -5.29 5.77
N ALA A 93 21.79 -4.63 6.24
CA ALA A 93 20.43 -4.98 5.89
C ALA A 93 20.13 -4.70 4.41
N SER A 94 20.42 -3.49 3.91
CA SER A 94 20.06 -3.08 2.54
C SER A 94 20.93 -3.75 1.46
N GLY A 95 22.26 -3.71 1.62
CA GLY A 95 23.22 -4.23 0.66
C GLY A 95 23.45 -5.73 0.83
N TYR A 96 24.05 -6.12 1.94
CA TYR A 96 24.47 -7.51 2.11
C TYR A 96 23.29 -8.48 2.17
N ALA A 97 22.27 -8.24 3.00
CA ALA A 97 21.15 -9.15 3.14
C ALA A 97 20.18 -9.05 1.96
N ILE A 98 19.50 -7.91 1.80
CA ILE A 98 18.40 -7.77 0.84
C ILE A 98 18.90 -7.79 -0.61
N LYS A 99 19.87 -6.95 -0.98
CA LYS A 99 20.30 -6.88 -2.38
C LYS A 99 20.99 -8.16 -2.85
N SER A 100 21.74 -8.87 -1.99
CA SER A 100 22.29 -10.19 -2.36
C SER A 100 21.18 -11.24 -2.50
N TYR A 101 20.19 -11.22 -1.60
CA TYR A 101 19.00 -12.07 -1.73
C TYR A 101 18.28 -11.83 -3.07
N LEU A 102 18.04 -10.56 -3.43
CA LEU A 102 17.40 -10.19 -4.69
C LEU A 102 18.20 -10.65 -5.92
N LEU A 103 19.54 -10.58 -5.86
CA LEU A 103 20.42 -11.09 -6.92
C LEU A 103 20.23 -12.59 -7.15
N LYS A 104 20.20 -13.39 -6.07
CA LYS A 104 19.95 -14.84 -6.15
C LYS A 104 18.53 -15.16 -6.55
N ASN A 105 17.54 -14.45 -6.01
CA ASN A 105 16.13 -14.68 -6.28
C ASN A 105 15.77 -14.44 -7.75
N LYS A 106 16.54 -13.58 -8.44
CA LYS A 106 16.46 -13.35 -9.90
C LYS A 106 17.18 -14.41 -10.75
N GLY A 107 17.82 -15.39 -10.12
CA GLY A 107 18.63 -16.39 -10.81
C GLY A 107 19.93 -15.84 -11.41
N GLN A 108 20.37 -14.62 -11.05
CA GLN A 108 21.61 -14.04 -11.56
C GLN A 108 22.85 -14.70 -10.94
N VAL A 109 22.69 -15.31 -9.76
CA VAL A 109 23.70 -16.13 -9.09
C VAL A 109 23.03 -17.38 -8.52
N THR A 110 23.77 -18.50 -8.48
CA THR A 110 23.28 -19.77 -7.94
C THR A 110 23.60 -19.93 -6.45
N GLU A 111 24.72 -19.37 -6.00
CA GLU A 111 25.24 -19.51 -4.64
C GLU A 111 25.83 -18.20 -4.13
N TYR A 112 25.90 -18.07 -2.80
CA TYR A 112 26.55 -16.96 -2.12
C TYR A 112 28.00 -17.34 -1.79
N ASP A 113 28.93 -16.38 -1.88
CA ASP A 113 30.35 -16.61 -1.59
C ASP A 113 30.94 -15.56 -0.62
N PRO A 114 30.33 -15.29 0.55
CA PRO A 114 30.87 -14.29 1.46
C PRO A 114 32.27 -14.66 1.95
N PRO A 115 33.21 -13.70 2.05
CA PRO A 115 34.59 -14.01 2.46
C PRO A 115 34.72 -14.66 3.83
N PHE A 116 33.82 -14.33 4.77
CA PHE A 116 33.82 -14.95 6.10
C PHE A 116 33.36 -16.41 6.10
N ALA A 117 32.78 -16.91 4.99
CA ALA A 117 32.47 -18.32 4.77
C ALA A 117 33.46 -18.99 3.79
N GLY A 118 34.61 -18.36 3.52
CA GLY A 118 35.65 -18.87 2.62
C GLY A 118 35.46 -18.54 1.14
N GLY A 119 34.47 -17.71 0.79
CA GLY A 119 34.22 -17.27 -0.59
C GLY A 119 35.06 -16.07 -1.03
N LYS A 120 34.91 -15.64 -2.29
CA LYS A 120 35.64 -14.49 -2.85
C LYS A 120 34.90 -13.16 -2.69
N GLY A 121 33.62 -13.19 -2.37
CA GLY A 121 32.77 -12.01 -2.22
C GLY A 121 32.24 -11.45 -3.54
N ASN A 122 32.12 -12.27 -4.58
CA ASN A 122 31.65 -11.83 -5.90
C ASN A 122 30.12 -11.81 -6.01
N TYR A 123 29.43 -12.63 -5.23
CA TYR A 123 27.99 -12.86 -5.28
C TYR A 123 27.28 -12.41 -3.99
N VAL A 124 27.96 -11.58 -3.20
CA VAL A 124 27.39 -10.84 -2.07
C VAL A 124 27.87 -9.39 -2.13
N PHE A 125 27.03 -8.47 -1.65
CA PHE A 125 27.31 -7.05 -1.72
C PHE A 125 28.03 -6.51 -0.48
N SER A 126 28.86 -5.48 -0.70
CA SER A 126 29.66 -4.84 0.35
C SER A 126 28.84 -3.87 1.20
N PRO A 127 28.76 -4.07 2.54
CA PRO A 127 28.26 -3.04 3.43
C PRO A 127 29.16 -1.79 3.45
N ALA A 128 30.48 -1.94 3.30
CA ALA A 128 31.43 -0.82 3.35
C ALA A 128 31.25 0.12 2.16
N PHE A 129 30.85 -0.39 0.99
CA PHE A 129 30.54 0.46 -0.16
C PHE A 129 29.40 1.43 0.16
N ILE A 130 28.37 0.99 0.86
CA ILE A 130 27.23 1.83 1.22
C ILE A 130 27.58 2.74 2.41
N TYR A 131 28.17 2.17 3.46
CA TYR A 131 28.40 2.86 4.73
C TYR A 131 29.43 3.98 4.62
N ASN A 132 30.63 3.67 4.11
CA ASN A 132 31.75 4.60 4.15
C ASN A 132 31.52 5.84 3.28
N GLN A 133 30.66 5.75 2.26
CA GLN A 133 30.33 6.87 1.38
C GLN A 133 29.27 7.82 1.98
N GLN A 134 28.50 7.36 2.96
CA GLN A 134 27.35 8.11 3.49
C GLN A 134 27.51 8.54 4.96
N ASN A 135 28.47 7.98 5.69
CA ASN A 135 28.68 8.24 7.11
C ASN A 135 29.29 9.63 7.42
N GLY A 136 29.65 10.41 6.40
CA GLY A 136 30.22 11.75 6.56
C GLY A 136 31.60 11.77 7.23
N GLY A 137 32.32 10.65 7.23
CA GLY A 137 33.62 10.51 7.89
C GLY A 137 33.56 10.19 9.38
N GLU A 138 32.36 9.95 9.93
CA GLU A 138 32.16 9.60 11.33
C GLU A 138 31.33 8.31 11.47
N ASP A 139 31.65 7.48 12.46
CA ASP A 139 30.92 6.23 12.71
C ASP A 139 29.58 6.48 13.44
N LYS A 140 28.60 7.15 12.80
CA LYS A 140 27.34 7.58 13.42
C LYS A 140 26.05 6.95 12.87
N GLY A 141 26.16 5.96 11.98
CA GLY A 141 24.98 5.31 11.40
C GLY A 141 24.39 6.01 10.18
N LEU A 142 23.33 5.45 9.60
CA LEU A 142 22.69 5.94 8.36
C LEU A 142 21.16 6.06 8.47
N TYR A 143 20.59 6.88 7.57
CA TYR A 143 19.14 6.97 7.32
C TYR A 143 18.73 5.99 6.22
N TYR A 144 17.52 5.41 6.34
CA TYR A 144 16.97 4.52 5.31
C TYR A 144 16.70 5.25 4.00
N TYR A 145 15.95 6.36 4.00
CA TYR A 145 15.61 7.06 2.76
C TYR A 145 16.86 7.48 1.97
N LYS A 146 17.89 8.01 2.64
CA LYS A 146 19.17 8.35 1.99
C LYS A 146 19.86 7.12 1.41
N THR A 147 19.88 6.03 2.15
CA THR A 147 20.49 4.77 1.69
C THR A 147 19.75 4.20 0.48
N MET A 148 18.42 4.27 0.48
CA MET A 148 17.61 3.79 -0.63
C MET A 148 17.78 4.68 -1.87
N GLU A 149 17.78 6.01 -1.73
CA GLU A 149 18.11 6.93 -2.83
C GLU A 149 19.55 6.74 -3.33
N PHE A 150 20.49 6.48 -2.42
CA PHE A 150 21.86 6.16 -2.76
C PHE A 150 21.94 4.88 -3.61
N LEU A 151 21.24 3.81 -3.22
CA LEU A 151 21.18 2.57 -3.99
C LEU A 151 20.46 2.73 -5.33
N LYS A 152 19.45 3.60 -5.41
CA LYS A 152 18.76 3.95 -6.67
C LYS A 152 19.71 4.64 -7.65
N SER A 153 20.53 5.57 -7.14
CA SER A 153 21.42 6.40 -7.97
C SER A 153 22.78 5.75 -8.27
N ASN A 154 23.36 5.03 -7.32
CA ASN A 154 24.75 4.56 -7.36
C ASN A 154 24.89 3.03 -7.36
N GLY A 155 23.84 2.31 -6.92
CA GLY A 155 23.88 0.87 -6.69
C GLY A 155 24.85 0.46 -5.60
N VAL A 156 25.30 -0.79 -5.64
CA VAL A 156 26.23 -1.35 -4.64
C VAL A 156 27.25 -2.29 -5.27
N ALA A 157 28.51 -2.18 -4.85
CA ALA A 157 29.59 -3.02 -5.36
C ALA A 157 29.63 -4.39 -4.66
N PRO A 158 30.06 -5.45 -5.36
CA PRO A 158 30.39 -6.73 -4.73
C PRO A 158 31.44 -6.58 -3.63
N TRP A 159 31.37 -7.43 -2.61
CA TRP A 159 32.31 -7.43 -1.50
C TRP A 159 33.77 -7.58 -1.97
N SER A 160 34.02 -8.33 -3.03
CA SER A 160 35.36 -8.53 -3.60
C SER A 160 36.05 -7.23 -4.06
N THR A 161 35.28 -6.19 -4.42
CA THR A 161 35.81 -4.91 -4.90
C THR A 161 35.75 -3.79 -3.87
N MET A 162 35.07 -4.02 -2.75
CA MET A 162 35.08 -3.16 -1.58
C MET A 162 34.96 -4.04 -0.33
N PRO A 163 36.06 -4.64 0.16
CA PRO A 163 36.01 -5.49 1.33
C PRO A 163 35.53 -4.73 2.57
N TYR A 164 34.73 -5.39 3.39
CA TYR A 164 34.27 -4.84 4.66
C TYR A 164 35.24 -5.17 5.79
N SER A 165 35.50 -4.18 6.64
CA SER A 165 36.09 -4.35 7.96
C SER A 165 35.34 -3.46 8.94
N ASP A 166 34.97 -4.01 10.10
CA ASP A 166 34.34 -3.24 11.18
C ASP A 166 35.28 -2.20 11.82
N LYS A 167 36.57 -2.25 11.46
CA LYS A 167 37.60 -1.29 11.87
C LYS A 167 37.83 -0.18 10.84
N ASP A 168 37.15 -0.23 9.70
CA ASP A 168 37.35 0.72 8.61
C ASP A 168 36.03 1.29 8.09
N TYR A 169 35.71 2.49 8.56
CA TYR A 169 34.59 3.29 8.07
C TYR A 169 35.03 4.48 7.20
N LEU A 170 36.33 4.63 6.91
CA LEU A 170 36.88 5.81 6.24
C LEU A 170 37.25 5.54 4.79
N SER A 171 37.71 4.32 4.47
CA SER A 171 38.14 3.97 3.12
C SER A 171 37.02 4.19 2.11
N GLN A 172 37.32 4.94 1.06
CA GLN A 172 36.40 5.21 -0.04
C GLN A 172 36.62 4.22 -1.18
N PRO A 173 35.55 3.83 -1.92
CA PRO A 173 35.69 2.89 -3.01
C PRO A 173 36.46 3.49 -4.20
N SER A 174 37.19 2.62 -4.88
CA SER A 174 37.90 2.95 -6.12
C SER A 174 36.92 3.33 -7.24
N GLN A 175 37.42 3.99 -8.29
CA GLN A 175 36.59 4.30 -9.46
C GLN A 175 36.04 3.05 -10.15
N SER A 176 36.80 1.94 -10.18
CA SER A 176 36.32 0.68 -10.74
C SER A 176 35.19 0.08 -9.90
N SER A 177 35.30 0.09 -8.57
CA SER A 177 34.23 -0.37 -7.68
C SER A 177 32.96 0.47 -7.85
N LYS A 178 33.09 1.80 -7.98
CA LYS A 178 31.95 2.69 -8.28
C LYS A 178 31.30 2.38 -9.63
N LYS A 179 32.12 2.16 -10.67
CA LYS A 179 31.61 1.78 -12.00
C LYS A 179 30.90 0.43 -11.99
N GLU A 180 31.40 -0.52 -11.21
CA GLU A 180 30.76 -1.83 -11.06
C GLU A 180 29.44 -1.75 -10.30
N ALA A 181 29.37 -0.93 -9.25
CA ALA A 181 28.15 -0.73 -8.46
C ALA A 181 26.94 -0.27 -9.29
N LEU A 182 27.17 0.51 -10.37
CA LEU A 182 26.11 0.99 -11.26
C LEU A 182 25.32 -0.14 -11.94
N LYS A 183 25.88 -1.35 -12.01
CA LYS A 183 25.19 -2.55 -12.53
C LYS A 183 24.15 -3.11 -11.55
N TYR A 184 24.23 -2.71 -10.29
CA TYR A 184 23.44 -3.27 -9.19
C TYR A 184 22.65 -2.18 -8.47
N LYS A 185 22.10 -1.23 -9.24
CA LYS A 185 21.11 -0.26 -8.73
C LYS A 185 19.83 -0.98 -8.31
N ILE A 186 19.04 -0.33 -7.46
CA ILE A 186 17.64 -0.73 -7.22
C ILE A 186 16.74 0.09 -8.15
N LYS A 187 15.59 -0.45 -8.53
CA LYS A 187 14.58 0.24 -9.37
C LYS A 187 13.89 1.32 -8.55
N SER A 188 13.36 0.92 -7.41
CA SER A 188 12.62 1.77 -6.50
C SER A 188 12.55 1.13 -5.12
N PHE A 189 11.85 1.80 -4.22
CA PHE A 189 11.57 1.29 -2.90
C PHE A 189 10.21 1.78 -2.46
N SER A 190 9.63 1.13 -1.46
CA SER A 190 8.34 1.54 -0.96
C SER A 190 8.28 1.39 0.54
N ARG A 191 7.74 2.43 1.19
CA ARG A 191 7.46 2.39 2.62
C ARG A 191 6.29 1.43 2.86
N LEU A 192 6.40 0.65 3.93
CA LEU A 192 5.33 -0.21 4.44
C LEU A 192 4.93 0.30 5.81
N ASN A 193 3.67 0.09 6.18
CA ASN A 193 3.20 0.39 7.52
C ASN A 193 3.55 -0.76 8.48
N TYR A 194 4.60 -0.60 9.27
CA TYR A 194 5.03 -1.60 10.25
C TYR A 194 4.00 -1.89 11.36
N LYS A 195 2.97 -1.04 11.51
CA LYS A 195 1.85 -1.23 12.44
C LYS A 195 0.78 -2.16 11.87
N ASN A 196 0.80 -2.41 10.57
CA ASN A 196 -0.10 -3.29 9.86
C ASN A 196 0.65 -4.53 9.35
N PRO A 197 0.62 -5.66 10.07
CA PRO A 197 1.38 -6.85 9.69
C PRO A 197 1.10 -7.33 8.27
N ASP A 198 -0.13 -7.17 7.76
CA ASP A 198 -0.53 -7.69 6.46
C ASP A 198 0.19 -7.00 5.29
N GLU A 199 0.63 -5.75 5.44
CA GLU A 199 1.45 -5.07 4.42
C GLU A 199 2.84 -5.72 4.29
N ILE A 200 3.45 -6.12 5.40
CA ILE A 200 4.73 -6.83 5.40
C ILE A 200 4.55 -8.26 4.86
N LYS A 201 3.49 -8.95 5.29
CA LYS A 201 3.16 -10.31 4.84
C LYS A 201 2.96 -10.40 3.33
N ARG A 202 2.31 -9.40 2.72
CA ARG A 202 2.10 -9.28 1.27
C ARG A 202 3.41 -9.25 0.47
N VAL A 203 4.43 -8.56 0.99
CA VAL A 203 5.77 -8.54 0.38
C VAL A 203 6.44 -9.91 0.48
N LEU A 204 6.36 -10.54 1.65
CA LEU A 204 6.91 -11.88 1.90
C LEU A 204 6.22 -12.96 1.05
N ALA A 205 4.89 -12.85 0.86
CA ALA A 205 4.11 -13.70 -0.03
C ALA A 205 4.49 -13.56 -1.51
N GLY A 206 4.99 -12.39 -1.89
CA GLY A 206 5.59 -12.14 -3.20
C GLY A 206 7.03 -12.66 -3.36
N ASN A 207 7.53 -13.47 -2.41
CA ASN A 207 8.91 -13.95 -2.39
C ASN A 207 9.93 -12.79 -2.44
N ASN A 208 9.66 -11.75 -1.66
CA ASN A 208 10.56 -10.63 -1.40
C ASN A 208 10.70 -10.42 0.12
N VAL A 209 11.72 -9.68 0.58
CA VAL A 209 12.02 -9.44 2.00
C VAL A 209 11.88 -7.96 2.35
N VAL A 210 11.76 -7.67 3.65
CA VAL A 210 11.45 -6.31 4.14
C VAL A 210 12.57 -5.79 5.03
N MET A 211 13.08 -4.61 4.73
CA MET A 211 14.00 -3.89 5.61
C MET A 211 13.23 -3.34 6.82
N VAL A 212 13.75 -3.51 8.04
CA VAL A 212 13.08 -3.05 9.26
C VAL A 212 14.05 -2.34 10.20
N GLY A 213 13.65 -1.15 10.63
CA GLY A 213 14.34 -0.36 11.64
C GLY A 213 13.52 -0.30 12.92
N MET A 214 14.13 -0.65 14.05
CA MET A 214 13.46 -0.62 15.36
C MET A 214 14.39 -0.14 16.47
N ILE A 215 13.80 0.37 17.54
CA ILE A 215 14.51 0.70 18.78
C ILE A 215 14.79 -0.59 19.53
N ILE A 216 16.05 -0.81 19.90
CA ILE A 216 16.49 -2.02 20.61
C ILE A 216 16.91 -1.71 22.05
N ASP A 217 16.90 -2.75 22.88
CA ASP A 217 17.22 -2.70 24.30
C ASP A 217 17.93 -3.98 24.81
N ASP A 218 18.12 -4.09 26.13
CA ASP A 218 18.76 -5.26 26.75
C ASP A 218 17.99 -6.57 26.50
N ALA A 219 16.65 -6.54 26.40
CA ALA A 219 15.87 -7.74 26.09
C ALA A 219 16.15 -8.23 24.67
N PHE A 220 16.29 -7.32 23.72
CA PHE A 220 16.62 -7.66 22.34
C PHE A 220 18.02 -8.29 22.21
N TYR A 221 19.02 -7.78 22.94
CA TYR A 221 20.35 -8.38 22.97
C TYR A 221 20.36 -9.82 23.53
N LYS A 222 19.42 -10.14 24.43
CA LYS A 222 19.30 -11.45 25.09
C LYS A 222 18.46 -12.47 24.32
N VAL A 223 17.96 -12.12 23.13
CA VAL A 223 17.22 -13.05 22.26
C VAL A 223 18.11 -14.25 21.93
N LYS A 224 17.61 -15.46 22.22
CA LYS A 224 18.31 -16.73 21.98
C LYS A 224 17.35 -17.84 21.58
N GLY A 225 17.80 -18.74 20.71
CA GLY A 225 17.01 -19.86 20.21
C GLY A 225 15.65 -19.40 19.65
N SER A 226 14.58 -20.10 20.02
CA SER A 226 13.21 -19.79 19.59
C SER A 226 12.51 -18.68 20.38
N THR A 227 13.24 -17.92 21.21
CA THR A 227 12.65 -16.84 22.02
C THR A 227 12.11 -15.73 21.11
N ILE A 228 10.88 -15.29 21.39
CA ILE A 228 10.23 -14.18 20.70
C ILE A 228 10.45 -12.92 21.54
N TYR A 229 11.01 -11.88 20.93
CA TYR A 229 11.10 -10.55 21.51
C TYR A 229 9.70 -9.93 21.57
N ASP A 230 9.20 -9.75 22.78
CA ASP A 230 7.82 -9.36 23.04
C ASP A 230 7.66 -8.29 24.12
N GLU A 231 8.68 -8.02 24.93
CA GLU A 231 8.68 -6.98 25.97
C GLU A 231 10.03 -6.26 26.03
N ASN A 232 9.99 -4.95 26.31
CA ASN A 232 11.20 -4.16 26.49
C ASN A 232 11.78 -4.40 27.89
N SER A 233 13.10 -4.35 28.03
CA SER A 233 13.73 -4.36 29.37
C SER A 233 15.07 -3.65 29.37
N GLY A 234 15.46 -3.11 30.53
CA GLY A 234 16.77 -2.52 30.75
C GLY A 234 17.02 -1.25 29.96
N GLN A 235 18.25 -1.07 29.46
CA GLN A 235 18.68 0.13 28.75
C GLN A 235 18.32 0.07 27.26
N SER A 236 17.90 1.21 26.70
CA SER A 236 17.74 1.38 25.25
C SER A 236 19.08 1.74 24.60
N TYR A 237 19.33 1.21 23.40
CA TYR A 237 20.57 1.42 22.64
C TYR A 237 20.38 2.13 21.30
N GLY A 238 19.22 2.77 21.12
CA GLY A 238 18.88 3.47 19.88
C GLY A 238 18.38 2.53 18.79
N GLY A 239 18.56 2.93 17.54
CA GLY A 239 18.00 2.27 16.37
C GLY A 239 18.92 1.21 15.80
N HIS A 240 18.33 0.08 15.42
CA HIS A 240 19.02 -1.00 14.73
C HIS A 240 18.26 -1.42 13.47
N ALA A 241 19.00 -1.80 12.42
CA ALA A 241 18.46 -2.22 11.14
C ALA A 241 18.64 -3.73 10.92
N MET A 242 17.56 -4.39 10.51
CA MET A 242 17.51 -5.83 10.22
C MET A 242 16.68 -6.08 8.96
N THR A 243 16.57 -7.35 8.58
CA THR A 243 15.69 -7.80 7.49
C THR A 243 14.63 -8.75 8.02
N ILE A 244 13.35 -8.49 7.75
CA ILE A 244 12.26 -9.44 7.95
C ILE A 244 12.28 -10.44 6.81
N VAL A 245 12.39 -11.72 7.15
CA VAL A 245 12.57 -12.84 6.21
C VAL A 245 11.43 -13.86 6.31
N GLY A 246 10.46 -13.63 7.18
CA GLY A 246 9.34 -14.55 7.35
C GLY A 246 8.37 -14.11 8.43
N TYR A 247 7.27 -14.85 8.57
CA TYR A 247 6.26 -14.67 9.61
C TYR A 247 5.54 -15.99 9.91
N ASP A 248 4.92 -16.05 11.08
CA ASP A 248 4.09 -17.17 11.51
C ASP A 248 2.98 -16.67 12.45
N ASP A 249 1.73 -16.76 11.99
CA ASP A 249 0.54 -16.31 12.72
C ASP A 249 0.18 -17.20 13.91
N ASN A 250 0.76 -18.40 13.99
CA ASN A 250 0.49 -19.37 15.06
C ASN A 250 1.49 -19.28 16.21
N LYS A 251 2.54 -18.47 16.09
CA LYS A 251 3.50 -18.26 17.18
C LYS A 251 2.84 -17.56 18.37
N LYS A 252 3.23 -17.97 19.58
CA LYS A 252 2.82 -17.34 20.82
C LYS A 252 4.04 -17.03 21.68
N SER A 253 4.21 -15.76 22.05
CA SER A 253 5.33 -15.32 22.88
C SER A 253 5.14 -15.73 24.35
N LYS A 254 6.17 -15.53 25.19
CA LYS A 254 6.11 -15.86 26.62
C LYS A 254 5.07 -15.02 27.36
N SER A 255 4.91 -13.74 26.98
CA SER A 255 3.84 -12.88 27.49
C SER A 255 2.46 -13.18 26.88
N GLY A 256 2.36 -14.15 25.96
CA GLY A 256 1.10 -14.60 25.38
C GLY A 256 0.68 -13.89 24.10
N LYS A 257 1.51 -13.01 23.53
CA LYS A 257 1.24 -12.29 22.28
C LYS A 257 1.25 -13.26 21.09
N LYS A 258 0.24 -13.17 20.23
CA LYS A 258 0.06 -14.04 19.06
C LYS A 258 0.72 -13.42 17.81
N GLY A 259 1.34 -14.26 17.00
CA GLY A 259 1.99 -13.91 15.73
C GLY A 259 3.37 -13.27 15.91
N ALA A 260 4.31 -13.62 15.03
CA ALA A 260 5.65 -13.05 15.05
C ALA A 260 6.30 -12.99 13.66
N PHE A 261 7.14 -11.98 13.45
CA PHE A 261 8.04 -11.85 12.30
C PHE A 261 9.40 -12.48 12.61
N LYS A 262 9.99 -13.12 11.62
CA LYS A 262 11.37 -13.65 11.66
C LYS A 262 12.33 -12.61 11.09
N LEU A 263 13.37 -12.29 11.85
CA LEU A 263 14.40 -11.33 11.51
C LEU A 263 15.70 -12.06 11.17
N GLN A 264 16.40 -11.62 10.13
CA GLN A 264 17.83 -11.82 9.98
C GLN A 264 18.57 -10.61 10.52
N ASN A 265 19.53 -10.87 11.42
CA ASN A 265 20.36 -9.86 12.05
C ASN A 265 21.79 -9.88 11.48
N SER A 266 22.57 -8.83 11.74
CA SER A 266 23.97 -8.67 11.33
C SER A 266 24.95 -8.77 12.50
N TRP A 267 24.64 -9.62 13.49
CA TRP A 267 25.43 -9.81 14.72
C TRP A 267 26.11 -11.18 14.80
N GLY A 268 26.23 -11.86 13.66
CA GLY A 268 26.79 -13.21 13.58
C GLY A 268 25.83 -14.30 14.06
N THR A 269 26.30 -15.54 13.97
CA THR A 269 25.49 -16.73 14.23
C THR A 269 25.25 -17.02 15.72
N ASN A 270 25.98 -16.36 16.62
CA ASN A 270 25.83 -16.59 18.06
C ASN A 270 24.59 -15.88 18.64
N TRP A 271 24.11 -14.83 17.97
CA TRP A 271 22.87 -14.14 18.38
C TRP A 271 21.62 -14.91 17.93
N GLY A 272 20.59 -14.97 18.77
CA GLY A 272 19.32 -15.60 18.43
C GLY A 272 19.43 -17.11 18.17
N ASP A 273 18.83 -17.56 17.07
CA ASP A 273 18.96 -18.88 16.48
C ASP A 273 19.76 -18.77 15.19
N LYS A 274 21.08 -18.97 15.29
CA LYS A 274 22.03 -18.90 14.16
C LYS A 274 21.98 -17.55 13.41
N GLY A 275 21.78 -16.46 14.14
CA GLY A 275 21.67 -15.11 13.60
C GLY A 275 20.26 -14.68 13.19
N PHE A 276 19.27 -15.54 13.40
CA PHE A 276 17.85 -15.22 13.22
C PHE A 276 17.15 -15.04 14.57
N GLY A 277 16.16 -14.16 14.62
CA GLY A 277 15.37 -13.92 15.83
C GLY A 277 13.91 -13.72 15.50
N TRP A 278 13.03 -13.82 16.49
CA TRP A 278 11.61 -13.55 16.31
C TRP A 278 11.20 -12.31 17.08
N VAL A 279 10.35 -11.47 16.49
CA VAL A 279 9.71 -10.33 17.15
C VAL A 279 8.21 -10.47 17.01
N SER A 280 7.47 -10.34 18.12
CA SER A 280 6.00 -10.40 18.04
C SER A 280 5.44 -9.21 17.25
N TYR A 281 4.29 -9.37 16.58
CA TYR A 281 3.69 -8.29 15.79
C TYR A 281 3.43 -7.03 16.62
N SER A 282 2.86 -7.20 17.82
CA SER A 282 2.62 -6.08 18.75
C SER A 282 3.91 -5.38 19.18
N MET A 283 5.00 -6.13 19.33
CA MET A 283 6.29 -5.56 19.70
C MET A 283 6.88 -4.74 18.57
N LEU A 284 6.85 -5.26 17.33
CA LEU A 284 7.28 -4.50 16.17
C LEU A 284 6.43 -3.23 15.99
N ALA A 285 5.12 -3.30 16.20
CA ALA A 285 4.27 -2.11 16.17
C ALA A 285 4.69 -1.07 17.22
N LYS A 286 5.07 -1.51 18.43
CA LYS A 286 5.51 -0.64 19.54
C LYS A 286 6.86 0.04 19.29
N VAL A 287 7.87 -0.70 18.83
CA VAL A 287 9.26 -0.20 18.76
C VAL A 287 9.78 0.05 17.35
N GLY A 288 9.05 -0.40 16.33
CA GLY A 288 9.36 -0.14 14.92
C GLY A 288 9.32 1.35 14.61
N GLN A 289 10.19 1.75 13.68
CA GLN A 289 10.34 3.15 13.25
C GLN A 289 10.07 3.28 11.76
N GLU A 290 10.64 2.38 10.94
CA GLU A 290 10.47 2.37 9.49
C GLU A 290 10.55 0.95 8.95
N THR A 291 9.76 0.65 7.92
CA THR A 291 9.87 -0.57 7.10
C THR A 291 9.83 -0.22 5.63
N TYR A 292 10.70 -0.85 4.84
CA TYR A 292 10.78 -0.64 3.40
C TYR A 292 10.88 -1.97 2.64
N ALA A 293 10.15 -2.08 1.53
CA ALA A 293 10.41 -3.08 0.51
C ALA A 293 11.34 -2.48 -0.55
N ILE A 294 12.43 -3.21 -0.87
CA ILE A 294 13.33 -2.85 -1.96
C ILE A 294 12.81 -3.50 -3.24
N ILE A 295 12.67 -2.71 -4.32
CA ILE A 295 12.24 -3.17 -5.63
C ILE A 295 13.43 -3.04 -6.56
N ASP A 296 13.80 -4.13 -7.20
CA ASP A 296 15.00 -4.22 -8.01
C ASP A 296 14.62 -4.55 -9.46
N GLU A 297 15.32 -3.99 -10.46
CA GLU A 297 14.92 -4.10 -11.88
C GLU A 297 14.78 -5.56 -12.32
N PRO A 298 13.67 -5.99 -12.95
CA PRO A 298 13.68 -7.28 -13.64
C PRO A 298 14.84 -7.27 -14.65
N ALA A 299 15.49 -8.41 -14.85
CA ALA A 299 16.63 -8.52 -15.76
C ALA A 299 16.35 -7.84 -17.11
N PRO A 300 17.35 -7.27 -17.80
CA PRO A 300 17.19 -6.96 -19.21
C PRO A 300 16.97 -8.30 -19.93
N GLN A 301 15.72 -8.67 -20.09
CA GLN A 301 15.35 -9.66 -21.08
C GLN A 301 15.50 -8.97 -22.43
N ASN A 302 16.06 -9.67 -23.42
CA ASN A 302 16.14 -9.17 -24.78
C ASN A 302 14.76 -8.98 -25.44
N THR A 303 13.70 -9.26 -24.69
CA THR A 303 12.29 -8.97 -24.94
C THR A 303 11.54 -9.09 -23.59
N PRO A 304 10.69 -8.15 -23.15
CA PRO A 304 9.90 -8.37 -21.95
C PRO A 304 9.02 -9.61 -22.11
N THR A 305 9.09 -10.57 -21.20
CA THR A 305 8.15 -11.70 -21.16
C THR A 305 6.93 -11.24 -20.39
N VAL A 306 5.79 -11.18 -21.06
CA VAL A 306 4.53 -10.78 -20.43
C VAL A 306 3.74 -12.01 -20.09
N VAL A 307 3.32 -12.11 -18.83
CA VAL A 307 2.34 -13.11 -18.41
C VAL A 307 0.95 -12.63 -18.82
N ALA A 308 0.15 -13.55 -19.33
CA ALA A 308 -1.28 -13.42 -19.54
C ALA A 308 -1.93 -12.47 -18.53
N PRO A 309 -2.56 -11.36 -18.97
CA PRO A 309 -3.28 -10.51 -18.04
C PRO A 309 -4.44 -11.30 -17.42
N VAL A 310 -4.41 -11.44 -16.09
CA VAL A 310 -5.51 -12.09 -15.37
C VAL A 310 -6.72 -11.15 -15.42
N LYS A 311 -7.91 -11.68 -15.71
CA LYS A 311 -9.15 -10.90 -15.62
C LYS A 311 -9.24 -10.25 -14.23
N LYS A 312 -9.16 -8.92 -14.18
CA LYS A 312 -9.24 -8.14 -12.94
C LYS A 312 -10.60 -8.40 -12.30
N LYS A 313 -10.59 -8.94 -11.08
CA LYS A 313 -11.79 -9.10 -10.26
C LYS A 313 -12.11 -7.78 -9.57
N ILE A 314 -13.37 -7.53 -9.30
CA ILE A 314 -13.78 -6.40 -8.48
C ILE A 314 -13.33 -6.58 -7.02
N LEU A 315 -12.64 -5.57 -6.48
CA LEU A 315 -12.10 -5.59 -5.12
C LEU A 315 -13.00 -4.81 -4.15
N PRO A 316 -13.04 -5.19 -2.85
CA PRO A 316 -13.72 -4.40 -1.84
C PRO A 316 -13.07 -3.02 -1.67
N PRO A 317 -13.82 -2.01 -1.21
CA PRO A 317 -13.24 -0.71 -0.88
C PRO A 317 -12.15 -0.80 0.19
N THR A 318 -11.08 -0.04 -0.01
CA THR A 318 -9.97 0.12 0.92
C THR A 318 -9.86 1.56 1.41
N GLU A 319 -9.00 1.81 2.40
CA GLU A 319 -8.79 3.15 2.99
C GLU A 319 -10.07 3.80 3.52
N ILE A 320 -10.98 2.99 4.05
CA ILE A 320 -12.27 3.49 4.51
C ILE A 320 -12.04 4.36 5.75
N LYS A 321 -12.31 5.66 5.63
CA LYS A 321 -12.36 6.62 6.75
C LYS A 321 -13.80 6.84 7.13
N VAL A 322 -14.05 6.86 8.43
CA VAL A 322 -15.37 7.07 9.02
C VAL A 322 -15.25 8.18 10.07
N SER A 323 -16.25 9.07 10.14
CA SER A 323 -16.29 10.09 11.19
C SER A 323 -16.39 9.46 12.58
N LYS A 324 -15.57 9.96 13.49
CA LYS A 324 -15.39 9.54 14.87
C LYS A 324 -15.65 10.74 15.79
N GLY A 325 -16.91 11.13 15.95
CA GLY A 325 -17.33 12.19 16.87
C GLY A 325 -17.15 13.61 16.35
N GLU A 326 -16.92 13.82 15.05
CA GLU A 326 -17.01 15.15 14.43
C GLU A 326 -18.45 15.68 14.41
N PHE A 327 -19.43 14.78 14.32
CA PHE A 327 -20.85 15.15 14.20
C PHE A 327 -21.67 14.38 15.24
N ASP A 328 -22.75 15.00 15.71
CA ASP A 328 -23.75 14.40 16.59
C ASP A 328 -24.90 13.75 15.82
N THR A 329 -25.15 14.21 14.59
CA THR A 329 -26.35 13.91 13.80
C THR A 329 -26.09 13.06 12.56
N LYS A 330 -24.83 12.76 12.25
CA LYS A 330 -24.47 12.00 11.05
C LYS A 330 -23.16 11.22 11.20
N ILE A 331 -23.00 10.19 10.39
CA ILE A 331 -21.73 9.52 10.16
C ILE A 331 -21.34 9.70 8.69
N VAL A 332 -20.13 10.19 8.44
CA VAL A 332 -19.58 10.38 7.10
C VAL A 332 -18.55 9.28 6.83
N LEU A 333 -18.73 8.54 5.74
CA LEU A 333 -17.83 7.52 5.24
C LEU A 333 -17.19 7.97 3.93
N THR A 334 -15.91 7.68 3.76
CA THR A 334 -15.15 7.88 2.51
C THR A 334 -14.18 6.72 2.32
N TRP A 335 -13.88 6.36 1.08
CA TRP A 335 -13.00 5.23 0.77
C TRP A 335 -12.31 5.45 -0.57
N ASN A 336 -11.38 4.57 -0.94
CA ASN A 336 -10.71 4.65 -2.23
C ASN A 336 -11.63 4.19 -3.38
N GLN A 337 -11.73 4.98 -4.45
CA GLN A 337 -12.38 4.62 -5.71
C GLN A 337 -11.85 3.26 -6.21
N GLN A 338 -12.73 2.43 -6.77
CA GLN A 338 -12.41 1.10 -7.25
C GLN A 338 -12.68 1.04 -8.76
N ASP A 339 -11.70 0.63 -9.55
CA ASP A 339 -11.72 0.75 -11.03
C ASP A 339 -12.93 0.10 -11.71
N LEU A 340 -13.41 -1.02 -11.18
CA LEU A 340 -14.53 -1.78 -11.76
C LEU A 340 -15.88 -1.47 -11.11
N ALA A 341 -15.92 -0.58 -10.11
CA ALA A 341 -17.14 -0.26 -9.38
C ALA A 341 -17.99 0.77 -10.12
N VAL A 342 -19.25 0.41 -10.35
CA VAL A 342 -20.32 1.28 -10.87
C VAL A 342 -21.18 1.83 -9.72
N ALA A 343 -21.20 1.14 -8.59
CA ALA A 343 -21.83 1.57 -7.34
C ALA A 343 -21.14 0.92 -6.15
N TYR A 344 -21.51 1.35 -4.95
CA TYR A 344 -21.12 0.76 -3.69
C TYR A 344 -22.36 0.47 -2.86
N LEU A 345 -22.36 -0.66 -2.17
CA LEU A 345 -23.36 -0.98 -1.15
C LEU A 345 -22.75 -0.78 0.22
N VAL A 346 -23.32 0.14 0.99
CA VAL A 346 -22.95 0.38 2.38
C VAL A 346 -23.85 -0.47 3.26
N GLN A 347 -23.22 -1.30 4.09
CA GLN A 347 -23.90 -2.08 5.10
C GLN A 347 -23.55 -1.56 6.49
N ARG A 348 -24.55 -1.53 7.38
CA ARG A 348 -24.37 -1.16 8.79
C ARG A 348 -24.70 -2.37 9.65
N LYS A 349 -23.94 -2.56 10.72
CA LYS A 349 -24.19 -3.59 11.71
C LYS A 349 -25.27 -3.12 12.68
N GLU A 350 -26.30 -3.93 12.84
CA GLU A 350 -27.30 -3.82 13.90
C GLU A 350 -27.34 -5.13 14.68
N GLU A 351 -27.26 -5.03 16.00
CA GLU A 351 -27.07 -6.18 16.88
C GLU A 351 -25.83 -7.02 16.47
N SER A 352 -26.06 -8.19 15.85
CA SER A 352 -25.00 -9.09 15.38
C SER A 352 -24.94 -9.25 13.86
N GLU A 353 -25.87 -8.66 13.10
CA GLU A 353 -25.98 -8.84 11.66
C GLU A 353 -25.79 -7.52 10.89
N PHE A 354 -25.28 -7.65 9.67
CA PHE A 354 -25.18 -6.53 8.75
C PHE A 354 -26.41 -6.48 7.86
N TYR A 355 -26.96 -5.29 7.68
CA TYR A 355 -28.03 -5.04 6.74
C TYR A 355 -27.67 -3.92 5.76
N ASP A 356 -28.36 -3.90 4.63
CA ASP A 356 -28.17 -2.91 3.57
C ASP A 356 -28.69 -1.55 4.02
N LEU A 357 -27.77 -0.60 4.21
CA LEU A 357 -28.09 0.77 4.62
C LEU A 357 -28.49 1.62 3.41
N GLY A 358 -27.75 1.48 2.30
CA GLY A 358 -28.02 2.18 1.06
C GLY A 358 -26.87 2.05 0.06
N TYR A 359 -27.09 2.57 -1.15
CA TYR A 359 -26.09 2.60 -2.20
C TYR A 359 -25.45 3.98 -2.35
N ALA A 360 -24.24 4.01 -2.92
CA ALA A 360 -23.56 5.21 -3.37
C ALA A 360 -23.01 5.01 -4.79
N ASP A 361 -23.07 6.07 -5.60
CA ASP A 361 -22.42 6.17 -6.92
C ASP A 361 -21.03 6.83 -6.84
N LYS A 362 -20.69 7.35 -5.65
CA LYS A 362 -19.42 7.99 -5.32
C LYS A 362 -18.73 7.24 -4.20
N PRO A 363 -17.41 7.40 -4.04
CA PRO A 363 -16.65 6.76 -2.96
C PRO A 363 -16.84 7.46 -1.60
N SER A 364 -18.06 7.90 -1.31
CA SER A 364 -18.47 8.50 -0.04
C SER A 364 -19.95 8.24 0.24
N PHE A 365 -20.30 8.21 1.52
CA PHE A 365 -21.67 8.01 1.99
C PHE A 365 -21.90 8.72 3.32
N THR A 366 -23.06 9.37 3.45
CA THR A 366 -23.45 10.04 4.70
C THR A 366 -24.67 9.33 5.30
N ASP A 367 -24.47 8.69 6.45
CA ASP A 367 -25.55 8.12 7.26
C ASP A 367 -26.13 9.20 8.17
N LEU A 368 -27.34 9.66 7.85
CA LEU A 368 -28.09 10.63 8.65
C LEU A 368 -29.00 9.97 9.71
N ASN A 369 -29.09 8.63 9.74
CA ASN A 369 -30.04 7.90 10.57
C ASN A 369 -29.36 7.35 11.83
N VAL A 370 -28.70 8.26 12.56
CA VAL A 370 -27.90 7.97 13.75
C VAL A 370 -28.41 8.76 14.96
N SER A 371 -28.15 8.25 16.15
CA SER A 371 -28.42 8.94 17.41
C SER A 371 -27.13 9.58 17.92
N PRO A 372 -27.19 10.71 18.63
CA PRO A 372 -26.04 11.25 19.36
C PRO A 372 -25.44 10.23 20.33
N ASN A 373 -24.17 10.45 20.70
CA ASN A 373 -23.39 9.60 21.61
C ASN A 373 -23.50 8.08 21.31
N SER A 374 -23.38 7.68 20.05
CA SER A 374 -23.63 6.30 19.62
C SER A 374 -22.57 5.81 18.63
N THR A 375 -22.15 4.56 18.81
CA THR A 375 -21.21 3.87 17.92
C THR A 375 -21.93 3.01 16.89
N TYR A 376 -21.39 2.95 15.68
CA TYR A 376 -21.89 2.18 14.54
C TYR A 376 -20.72 1.50 13.82
N VAL A 377 -20.96 0.31 13.29
CA VAL A 377 -19.99 -0.46 12.51
C VAL A 377 -20.50 -0.59 11.08
N TYR A 378 -19.63 -0.36 10.11
CA TYR A 378 -19.95 -0.40 8.69
C TYR A 378 -18.99 -1.31 7.94
N ARG A 379 -19.45 -1.80 6.79
CA ARG A 379 -18.62 -2.42 5.76
C ARG A 379 -19.20 -2.09 4.39
N ILE A 380 -18.38 -2.17 3.35
CA ILE A 380 -18.75 -1.70 2.02
C ILE A 380 -18.42 -2.78 0.99
N LEU A 381 -19.31 -2.96 0.02
CA LEU A 381 -19.10 -3.82 -1.14
C LEU A 381 -19.00 -2.94 -2.39
N SER A 382 -18.10 -3.30 -3.30
CA SER A 382 -18.03 -2.72 -4.63
C SER A 382 -18.96 -3.49 -5.57
N ILE A 383 -19.78 -2.78 -6.33
CA ILE A 383 -20.71 -3.35 -7.30
C ILE A 383 -20.23 -3.01 -8.70
N GLY A 384 -19.86 -4.03 -9.47
CA GLY A 384 -19.49 -3.90 -10.87
C GLY A 384 -20.67 -4.16 -11.79
N SER A 385 -20.41 -4.14 -13.09
CA SER A 385 -21.42 -4.52 -14.08
C SER A 385 -21.81 -6.01 -13.93
N GLU A 386 -20.85 -6.90 -13.73
CA GLU A 386 -21.07 -8.36 -13.78
C GLU A 386 -21.01 -9.05 -12.41
N GLU A 387 -20.29 -8.47 -11.45
CA GLU A 387 -20.00 -9.09 -10.16
C GLU A 387 -19.98 -8.07 -9.03
N VAL A 388 -20.10 -8.57 -7.80
CA VAL A 388 -20.01 -7.80 -6.55
C VAL A 388 -18.82 -8.34 -5.77
N SER A 389 -18.04 -7.45 -5.17
CA SER A 389 -16.88 -7.85 -4.36
C SER A 389 -17.32 -8.56 -3.08
N VAL A 390 -16.37 -9.22 -2.41
CA VAL A 390 -16.53 -9.49 -0.97
C VAL A 390 -16.70 -8.18 -0.19
N ALA A 391 -17.14 -8.25 1.06
CA ALA A 391 -17.22 -7.06 1.91
C ALA A 391 -15.82 -6.59 2.33
N SER A 392 -15.68 -5.28 2.50
CA SER A 392 -14.51 -4.68 3.14
C SER A 392 -14.33 -5.14 4.58
N LEU A 393 -13.18 -4.81 5.17
CA LEU A 393 -13.01 -4.88 6.62
C LEU A 393 -14.01 -3.97 7.34
N ASP A 394 -14.41 -4.40 8.54
CA ASP A 394 -15.33 -3.67 9.40
C ASP A 394 -14.67 -2.39 9.94
N VAL A 395 -15.33 -1.25 9.71
CA VAL A 395 -14.91 0.07 10.20
C VAL A 395 -15.90 0.62 11.20
N GLU A 396 -15.38 1.35 12.19
CA GLU A 396 -16.17 1.92 13.27
C GLU A 396 -16.27 3.44 13.11
N GLY A 397 -17.48 3.97 13.29
CA GLY A 397 -17.76 5.39 13.44
C GLY A 397 -18.63 5.65 14.66
N PHE A 398 -18.53 6.83 15.23
CA PHE A 398 -19.38 7.23 16.36
C PHE A 398 -19.75 8.70 16.28
N THR A 399 -20.86 9.08 16.90
CA THR A 399 -21.36 10.45 16.95
C THR A 399 -20.97 11.14 18.26
N ALA A 400 -20.77 12.45 18.22
CA ALA A 400 -20.58 13.27 19.42
C ALA A 400 -21.81 13.23 20.34
N ALA A 401 -21.60 13.49 21.63
CA ALA A 401 -22.68 13.61 22.60
C ALA A 401 -23.40 14.97 22.51
N GLU A 402 -22.66 16.03 22.21
CA GLU A 402 -23.16 17.40 22.08
C GLU A 402 -23.15 17.86 20.62
N PRO A 403 -24.03 18.81 20.22
CA PRO A 403 -24.07 19.35 18.87
C PRO A 403 -22.73 19.93 18.41
N GLN A 404 -22.21 19.43 17.28
CA GLN A 404 -20.97 19.93 16.68
C GLN A 404 -21.08 20.05 15.15
N SER A 405 -20.62 21.19 14.62
CA SER A 405 -20.40 21.37 13.18
C SER A 405 -18.99 20.87 12.83
N GLY A 406 -18.78 19.56 12.89
CA GLY A 406 -17.48 18.96 12.62
C GLY A 406 -17.01 19.09 11.17
N ASN A 407 -15.81 18.59 10.93
CA ASN A 407 -15.17 18.59 9.63
C ASN A 407 -15.63 17.39 8.80
N ILE A 408 -15.85 17.57 7.49
CA ILE A 408 -16.34 16.49 6.60
C ILE A 408 -15.29 15.39 6.31
N GLY A 409 -14.04 15.55 6.75
CA GLY A 409 -13.01 14.49 6.75
C GLY A 409 -11.80 14.79 5.85
N GLN A 410 -10.88 13.82 5.76
CA GLN A 410 -9.67 13.88 4.93
C GLN A 410 -9.95 13.25 3.55
N VAL A 411 -9.36 13.80 2.49
CA VAL A 411 -9.40 13.18 1.14
C VAL A 411 -8.58 11.88 1.11
N VAL A 412 -9.11 10.84 0.46
CA VAL A 412 -8.47 9.51 0.35
C VAL A 412 -8.35 9.07 -1.12
N GLY A 413 -7.51 8.06 -1.36
CA GLY A 413 -7.38 7.46 -2.69
C GLY A 413 -6.69 8.35 -3.73
N LEU A 414 -5.81 9.25 -3.30
CA LEU A 414 -5.05 10.09 -4.22
C LEU A 414 -4.07 9.23 -5.03
N ALA A 415 -4.25 9.20 -6.34
CA ALA A 415 -3.40 8.51 -7.30
C ALA A 415 -3.09 9.43 -8.48
N GLY A 416 -2.14 9.03 -9.32
CA GLY A 416 -1.95 9.72 -10.59
C GLY A 416 -1.25 8.90 -11.66
N THR A 417 -1.50 9.30 -12.90
CA THR A 417 -0.97 8.73 -14.13
C THR A 417 -0.10 9.78 -14.83
N VAL A 418 0.90 9.33 -15.58
CA VAL A 418 1.86 10.21 -16.25
C VAL A 418 1.82 9.95 -17.74
N TYR A 419 1.71 11.03 -18.52
CA TYR A 419 1.62 10.95 -19.98
C TYR A 419 2.25 12.18 -20.63
N ILE A 420 2.56 12.09 -21.91
CA ILE A 420 2.99 13.23 -22.73
C ILE A 420 1.79 13.80 -23.47
N ASN A 421 1.54 15.10 -23.28
CA ASN A 421 0.59 15.86 -24.10
C ASN A 421 1.36 16.78 -25.04
N GLY A 422 1.33 16.48 -26.35
CA GLY A 422 2.19 17.14 -27.33
C GLY A 422 3.66 16.83 -27.07
N THR A 423 4.38 17.75 -26.42
CA THR A 423 5.80 17.59 -26.06
C THR A 423 6.09 17.72 -24.57
N THR A 424 5.06 17.93 -23.74
CA THR A 424 5.26 18.15 -22.30
C THR A 424 4.73 16.97 -21.48
N PRO A 425 5.46 16.54 -20.44
CA PRO A 425 4.93 15.60 -19.46
C PRO A 425 3.81 16.26 -18.67
N ASN A 426 2.78 15.48 -18.38
CA ASN A 426 1.66 15.86 -17.54
C ASN A 426 1.46 14.76 -16.49
N VAL A 427 1.00 15.16 -15.31
CA VAL A 427 0.53 14.23 -14.28
C VAL A 427 -0.96 14.44 -14.10
N GLU A 428 -1.77 13.45 -14.46
CA GLU A 428 -3.21 13.44 -14.18
C GLU A 428 -3.44 12.80 -12.82
N LEU A 429 -3.92 13.61 -11.87
CA LEU A 429 -4.28 13.19 -10.52
C LEU A 429 -5.77 12.92 -10.43
N SER A 430 -6.12 11.88 -9.68
CA SER A 430 -7.50 11.58 -9.29
C SER A 430 -7.55 11.15 -7.84
N TRP A 431 -8.70 11.38 -7.20
CA TRP A 431 -8.94 10.98 -5.82
C TRP A 431 -10.42 10.73 -5.58
N SER A 432 -10.75 10.28 -4.38
CA SER A 432 -12.13 9.97 -4.01
C SER A 432 -12.90 11.25 -3.65
N ALA A 433 -14.07 11.44 -4.27
CA ALA A 433 -14.93 12.59 -4.01
C ALA A 433 -15.45 12.57 -2.56
N LEU A 434 -15.45 13.75 -1.93
CA LEU A 434 -15.86 13.95 -0.55
C LEU A 434 -17.25 14.59 -0.52
N ASP A 435 -18.20 13.95 0.16
CA ASP A 435 -19.55 14.49 0.27
C ASP A 435 -19.57 15.84 1.00
N GLY A 436 -20.26 16.83 0.43
CA GLY A 436 -20.28 18.21 0.91
C GLY A 436 -19.08 19.09 0.49
N ALA A 437 -18.03 18.55 -0.14
CA ALA A 437 -16.93 19.37 -0.66
C ALA A 437 -17.38 20.17 -1.90
N THR A 438 -16.99 21.44 -1.94
CA THR A 438 -17.31 22.37 -3.05
C THR A 438 -16.17 22.51 -4.06
N SER A 439 -14.94 22.26 -3.63
CA SER A 439 -13.72 22.27 -4.45
C SER A 439 -12.56 21.63 -3.70
N TYR A 440 -11.40 21.53 -4.33
CA TYR A 440 -10.18 20.95 -3.76
C TYR A 440 -8.98 21.85 -4.06
N THR A 441 -8.03 21.94 -3.14
CA THR A 441 -6.70 22.52 -3.36
C THR A 441 -5.68 21.41 -3.54
N VAL A 442 -4.85 21.52 -4.56
CA VAL A 442 -3.76 20.57 -4.85
C VAL A 442 -2.43 21.23 -4.55
N ALA A 443 -1.56 20.56 -3.80
CA ALA A 443 -0.21 21.00 -3.54
C ALA A 443 0.81 19.97 -4.03
N ARG A 444 1.95 20.47 -4.51
CA ARG A 444 3.09 19.67 -4.95
C ARG A 444 4.36 20.03 -4.18
N SER A 445 5.19 19.04 -3.93
CA SER A 445 6.59 19.19 -3.54
C SER A 445 7.47 18.39 -4.49
N ASP A 446 8.74 18.76 -4.57
CA ASP A 446 9.82 17.97 -5.19
C ASP A 446 10.65 17.27 -4.10
N SER A 447 11.82 16.73 -4.47
CA SER A 447 12.81 16.14 -3.56
C SER A 447 13.28 17.07 -2.41
N SER A 448 13.04 18.37 -2.48
CA SER A 448 13.35 19.33 -1.40
C SER A 448 12.30 19.35 -0.27
N LEU A 449 11.19 18.64 -0.43
CA LEU A 449 10.10 18.52 0.56
C LEU A 449 9.44 19.85 0.96
N LYS A 450 9.48 20.85 0.07
CA LYS A 450 8.80 22.15 0.23
C LYS A 450 7.49 22.20 -0.57
N TRP A 451 6.38 22.07 0.15
CA TRP A 451 5.03 22.11 -0.42
C TRP A 451 4.65 23.48 -1.00
N LYS A 452 4.09 23.48 -2.21
CA LYS A 452 3.51 24.65 -2.88
C LYS A 452 2.13 24.30 -3.44
N SER A 453 1.14 25.17 -3.25
CA SER A 453 -0.14 25.02 -3.94
C SER A 453 0.06 25.20 -5.45
N ILE A 454 -0.43 24.26 -6.25
CA ILE A 454 -0.33 24.27 -7.71
C ILE A 454 -1.67 24.54 -8.41
N GLY A 455 -2.79 24.49 -7.68
CA GLY A 455 -4.09 24.82 -8.24
C GLY A 455 -5.28 24.43 -7.38
N THR A 456 -6.47 24.78 -7.87
CA THR A 456 -7.75 24.35 -7.30
C THR A 456 -8.66 23.76 -8.38
N THR A 457 -9.53 22.83 -8.00
CA THR A 457 -10.45 22.14 -8.93
C THR A 457 -11.81 21.91 -8.26
N LYS A 458 -12.88 21.83 -9.06
CA LYS A 458 -14.23 21.47 -8.57
C LYS A 458 -14.52 19.97 -8.68
N THR A 459 -13.79 19.28 -9.54
CA THR A 459 -13.89 17.83 -9.72
C THR A 459 -12.83 17.14 -8.86
N PRO A 460 -13.00 15.85 -8.52
CA PRO A 460 -12.03 15.09 -7.76
C PRO A 460 -10.82 14.65 -8.64
N SER A 461 -10.36 15.55 -9.50
CA SER A 461 -9.27 15.34 -10.44
C SER A 461 -8.58 16.65 -10.78
N PHE A 462 -7.28 16.56 -11.08
CA PHE A 462 -6.46 17.71 -11.44
C PHE A 462 -5.30 17.28 -12.34
N ILE A 463 -5.01 18.06 -13.38
CA ILE A 463 -3.83 17.83 -14.23
C ILE A 463 -2.75 18.83 -13.80
N ASP A 464 -1.59 18.32 -13.38
CA ASP A 464 -0.36 19.11 -13.28
C ASP A 464 0.31 19.16 -14.66
N PRO A 465 0.33 20.32 -15.34
CA PRO A 465 0.87 20.45 -16.68
C PRO A 465 2.39 20.68 -16.71
N SER A 466 3.04 20.76 -15.54
CA SER A 466 4.45 21.11 -15.42
C SER A 466 5.15 20.33 -14.30
N PRO A 467 5.00 18.99 -14.25
CA PRO A 467 5.72 18.18 -13.27
C PRO A 467 7.22 18.28 -13.53
N LYS A 468 8.02 18.07 -12.50
CA LYS A 468 9.47 18.03 -12.65
C LYS A 468 9.93 16.71 -13.25
N LEU A 469 10.79 16.79 -14.25
CA LEU A 469 11.38 15.65 -14.95
C LEU A 469 12.57 15.08 -14.18
N GLY A 470 12.79 13.76 -14.31
CA GLY A 470 13.97 13.07 -13.77
C GLY A 470 13.96 12.91 -12.23
N GLU A 471 12.88 13.32 -11.56
CA GLU A 471 12.71 13.18 -10.11
C GLU A 471 11.27 12.85 -9.71
N SER A 472 11.08 12.49 -8.43
CA SER A 472 9.77 12.25 -7.84
C SER A 472 9.04 13.56 -7.57
N ASN A 473 7.77 13.64 -7.99
CA ASN A 473 6.84 14.71 -7.66
C ASN A 473 5.89 14.22 -6.58
N PHE A 474 5.82 14.91 -5.45
CA PHE A 474 4.95 14.55 -4.33
C PHE A 474 3.69 15.41 -4.38
N TYR A 475 2.51 14.79 -4.32
CA TYR A 475 1.22 15.47 -4.39
C TYR A 475 0.37 15.20 -3.15
N ARG A 476 -0.42 16.19 -2.73
CA ARG A 476 -1.45 16.06 -1.69
C ARG A 476 -2.63 16.98 -1.98
N VAL A 477 -3.80 16.62 -1.48
CA VAL A 477 -5.06 17.33 -1.76
C VAL A 477 -5.79 17.67 -0.48
N ASN A 478 -6.39 18.85 -0.41
CA ASN A 478 -7.27 19.26 0.68
C ASN A 478 -8.63 19.69 0.14
N ALA A 479 -9.70 19.17 0.73
CA ALA A 479 -11.06 19.55 0.36
C ALA A 479 -11.39 20.97 0.88
N LEU A 480 -12.29 21.64 0.18
CA LEU A 480 -12.77 22.98 0.53
C LEU A 480 -14.30 22.99 0.62
N VAL A 481 -14.84 23.54 1.72
CA VAL A 481 -16.26 23.92 1.82
C VAL A 481 -16.35 25.43 1.77
N GLN A 482 -17.10 25.97 0.81
CA GLN A 482 -17.25 27.42 0.62
C GLN A 482 -15.89 28.14 0.58
N SER A 483 -14.93 27.54 -0.16
CA SER A 483 -13.55 28.04 -0.32
C SER A 483 -12.69 28.07 0.95
N LYS A 484 -13.10 27.39 2.04
CA LYS A 484 -12.28 27.21 3.24
C LYS A 484 -11.77 25.77 3.38
N PRO A 485 -10.49 25.56 3.73
CA PRO A 485 -9.95 24.25 4.09
C PRO A 485 -10.85 23.49 5.06
N THR A 486 -11.25 22.30 4.67
CA THR A 486 -12.07 21.41 5.48
C THR A 486 -11.28 20.15 5.77
N GLY A 487 -10.33 20.26 6.71
CA GLY A 487 -9.66 19.10 7.31
C GLY A 487 -8.20 19.06 6.99
N ASP A 488 -7.58 17.92 7.29
CA ASP A 488 -6.18 17.69 7.02
C ASP A 488 -5.95 17.47 5.51
N TRP A 489 -4.70 17.65 5.08
CA TRP A 489 -4.28 17.23 3.75
C TRP A 489 -4.41 15.71 3.62
N SER A 490 -4.71 15.21 2.42
CA SER A 490 -4.62 13.78 2.11
C SER A 490 -3.23 13.23 2.42
N GLU A 491 -3.14 11.91 2.56
CA GLU A 491 -1.86 11.21 2.38
C GLU A 491 -1.24 11.63 1.04
N SER A 492 0.09 11.76 1.00
CA SER A 492 0.78 12.15 -0.23
C SER A 492 1.10 10.97 -1.13
N VAL A 493 1.00 11.19 -2.44
CA VAL A 493 1.46 10.26 -3.47
C VAL A 493 2.72 10.80 -4.13
N ALA A 494 3.70 9.92 -4.39
CA ALA A 494 4.89 10.27 -5.17
C ALA A 494 4.75 9.70 -6.57
N ILE A 495 4.97 10.54 -7.57
CA ILE A 495 4.85 10.21 -8.97
C ILE A 495 6.16 10.58 -9.64
N ASP A 496 6.90 9.55 -10.06
CA ASP A 496 8.14 9.70 -10.82
C ASP A 496 7.77 10.10 -12.24
N VAL A 497 8.37 11.19 -12.76
CA VAL A 497 8.18 11.58 -14.16
C VAL A 497 9.51 11.39 -14.89
N ALA A 498 9.55 10.36 -15.73
CA ALA A 498 10.76 9.88 -16.35
C ALA A 498 11.30 10.83 -17.42
N ASP A 499 12.63 10.93 -17.46
CA ASP A 499 13.38 11.45 -18.60
C ASP A 499 14.24 10.33 -19.19
N GLN A 500 15.27 10.68 -19.98
CA GLN A 500 16.18 9.70 -20.59
C GLN A 500 17.14 9.03 -19.59
N THR A 501 17.14 9.46 -18.33
CA THR A 501 18.00 8.94 -17.25
C THR A 501 17.27 8.01 -16.28
N LEU A 502 15.94 7.88 -16.43
CA LEU A 502 15.09 6.96 -15.69
C LEU A 502 14.43 5.94 -16.64
N LEU A 503 13.98 4.81 -16.09
CA LEU A 503 13.10 3.91 -16.84
C LEU A 503 11.85 4.67 -17.29
N PRO A 504 11.30 4.38 -18.48
CA PRO A 504 10.10 5.05 -18.94
C PRO A 504 8.94 4.86 -17.98
N ASN A 505 8.02 5.82 -17.94
CA ASN A 505 6.74 5.63 -17.26
C ASN A 505 5.93 4.50 -17.91
N GLN A 506 5.01 3.91 -17.15
CA GLN A 506 4.02 2.97 -17.68
C GLN A 506 3.16 3.68 -18.74
N VAL A 507 2.85 2.98 -19.83
CA VAL A 507 1.92 3.51 -20.85
C VAL A 507 0.53 3.65 -20.24
N SER A 508 -0.08 4.82 -20.43
CA SER A 508 -1.44 5.14 -19.99
C SER A 508 -2.40 5.25 -21.18
N HIS A 509 -3.70 5.20 -20.87
CA HIS A 509 -4.80 5.40 -21.83
C HIS A 509 -4.75 4.51 -23.07
N LEU A 510 -4.25 3.26 -22.94
CA LEU A 510 -4.32 2.27 -24.01
C LEU A 510 -5.78 1.95 -24.34
N THR A 511 -6.11 2.06 -25.61
CA THR A 511 -7.42 1.73 -26.17
C THR A 511 -7.26 0.78 -27.36
N ALA A 512 -8.27 -0.07 -27.58
CA ALA A 512 -8.36 -0.94 -28.74
C ALA A 512 -9.78 -0.91 -29.31
N THR A 513 -9.90 -0.91 -30.63
CA THR A 513 -11.20 -1.05 -31.30
C THR A 513 -11.73 -2.46 -31.12
N SER A 514 -13.05 -2.60 -30.98
CA SER A 514 -13.64 -3.86 -30.56
C SER A 514 -14.99 -4.07 -31.23
N GLY A 515 -14.94 -4.67 -32.42
CA GLY A 515 -16.07 -4.86 -33.33
C GLY A 515 -16.29 -3.69 -34.30
N ASP A 516 -15.42 -2.68 -34.29
CA ASP A 516 -15.55 -1.49 -35.13
C ASP A 516 -15.18 -1.75 -36.60
N TYR A 517 -14.35 -2.78 -36.85
CA TYR A 517 -13.89 -3.13 -38.20
C TYR A 517 -14.01 -4.62 -38.46
N ALA A 518 -14.20 -4.97 -39.73
CA ALA A 518 -14.35 -6.36 -40.15
C ALA A 518 -13.03 -7.14 -40.13
N ASN A 519 -11.90 -6.45 -40.31
CA ASN A 519 -10.63 -7.08 -40.67
C ASN A 519 -9.41 -6.53 -39.93
N LYS A 520 -9.59 -5.59 -38.98
CA LYS A 520 -8.48 -4.97 -38.25
C LYS A 520 -8.87 -4.55 -36.84
N ILE A 521 -7.88 -4.40 -35.98
CA ILE A 521 -7.99 -3.81 -34.65
C ILE A 521 -7.02 -2.62 -34.58
N ILE A 522 -7.52 -1.41 -34.33
CA ILE A 522 -6.71 -0.21 -34.16
C ILE A 522 -6.50 0.03 -32.66
N LEU A 523 -5.25 0.23 -32.27
CA LEU A 523 -4.82 0.55 -30.92
C LEU A 523 -4.21 1.95 -30.88
N ASN A 524 -4.48 2.69 -29.81
CA ASN A 524 -3.88 3.99 -29.52
C ASN A 524 -3.59 4.09 -28.03
N TRP A 525 -2.52 4.80 -27.68
CA TRP A 525 -2.15 5.09 -26.29
C TRP A 525 -1.47 6.47 -26.21
N ASP A 526 -1.30 6.99 -25.00
CA ASP A 526 -0.53 8.21 -24.80
C ASP A 526 0.97 7.89 -24.70
N ALA A 527 1.80 8.80 -25.22
CA ALA A 527 3.26 8.65 -25.12
C ALA A 527 3.70 8.64 -23.65
N ALA A 528 4.53 7.66 -23.29
CA ALA A 528 5.09 7.57 -21.95
C ALA A 528 6.36 8.44 -21.84
N PRO A 529 6.48 9.31 -20.82
CA PRO A 529 7.74 10.02 -20.56
C PRO A 529 8.92 9.05 -20.43
N GLY A 530 10.07 9.46 -20.97
CA GLY A 530 11.29 8.65 -21.01
C GLY A 530 11.31 7.53 -22.04
N ALA A 531 10.20 7.22 -22.73
CA ALA A 531 10.13 6.16 -23.74
C ALA A 531 10.86 6.53 -25.04
N LYS A 532 11.54 5.55 -25.63
CA LYS A 532 12.11 5.60 -26.99
C LYS A 532 11.42 4.64 -27.96
N THR A 533 10.96 3.50 -27.45
CA THR A 533 10.25 2.47 -28.22
C THR A 533 9.17 1.83 -27.35
N TYR A 534 8.24 1.11 -27.98
CA TYR A 534 7.15 0.39 -27.33
C TYR A 534 7.12 -1.06 -27.80
N TYR A 535 6.82 -1.97 -26.89
CA TYR A 535 6.56 -3.38 -27.20
C TYR A 535 5.09 -3.70 -26.93
N LEU A 536 4.37 -4.04 -27.99
CA LEU A 536 2.96 -4.41 -27.94
C LEU A 536 2.81 -5.92 -27.97
N TYR A 537 2.06 -6.45 -27.01
CA TYR A 537 1.78 -7.88 -26.87
C TYR A 537 0.30 -8.12 -27.11
N ARG A 538 0.02 -9.14 -27.93
CA ARG A 538 -1.33 -9.64 -28.18
C ARG A 538 -1.49 -11.01 -27.53
N PHE A 539 -2.58 -11.21 -26.81
CA PHE A 539 -2.97 -12.50 -26.24
C PHE A 539 -4.25 -12.99 -26.88
N ASP A 540 -4.34 -14.30 -27.07
CA ASP A 540 -5.56 -14.94 -27.51
C ASP A 540 -6.60 -15.05 -26.37
N GLU A 541 -7.73 -15.66 -26.69
CA GLU A 541 -8.85 -15.89 -25.77
C GLU A 541 -8.56 -16.89 -24.64
N ARG A 542 -7.47 -17.65 -24.72
CA ARG A 542 -6.93 -18.47 -23.63
C ARG A 542 -5.89 -17.72 -22.80
N ALA A 543 -5.71 -16.44 -23.11
CA ALA A 543 -4.70 -15.55 -22.56
C ALA A 543 -3.26 -16.01 -22.86
N GLU A 544 -3.05 -16.79 -23.92
CA GLU A 544 -1.72 -17.19 -24.37
C GLU A 544 -1.14 -16.12 -25.30
N PRO A 545 0.17 -15.80 -25.22
CA PRO A 545 0.83 -14.88 -26.14
C PRO A 545 0.64 -15.35 -27.60
N SER A 546 0.07 -14.50 -28.44
CA SER A 546 -0.24 -14.78 -29.85
C SER A 546 0.37 -13.77 -30.82
N GLY A 547 1.03 -12.73 -30.32
CA GLY A 547 1.72 -11.73 -31.14
C GLY A 547 2.59 -10.80 -30.28
N GLN A 548 3.69 -10.34 -30.87
CA GLN A 548 4.59 -9.37 -30.26
C GLN A 548 5.13 -8.44 -31.35
N PHE A 549 5.07 -7.14 -31.10
CA PHE A 549 5.41 -6.11 -32.07
C PHE A 549 6.24 -5.01 -31.40
N GLU A 550 7.31 -4.57 -32.05
CA GLU A 550 8.08 -3.40 -31.63
C GLU A 550 7.61 -2.18 -32.43
N ILE A 551 7.34 -1.07 -31.74
CA ILE A 551 6.58 0.07 -32.26
C ILE A 551 7.25 1.37 -31.80
N SER A 552 7.54 2.29 -32.72
CA SER A 552 8.11 3.60 -32.40
C SER A 552 7.08 4.71 -32.24
N GLU A 553 5.83 4.47 -32.65
CA GLU A 553 4.70 5.41 -32.57
C GLU A 553 3.74 5.05 -31.44
N THR A 554 2.80 5.93 -31.14
CA THR A 554 1.79 5.74 -30.07
C THR A 554 0.48 5.14 -30.58
N GLY A 555 0.57 4.28 -31.58
CA GLY A 555 -0.56 3.60 -32.18
C GLY A 555 -0.14 2.40 -33.02
N TYR A 556 -1.07 1.47 -33.21
CA TYR A 556 -0.86 0.25 -34.00
C TYR A 556 -2.13 -0.18 -34.69
N THR A 557 -2.03 -0.68 -35.91
CA THR A 557 -3.15 -1.33 -36.60
C THR A 557 -2.84 -2.81 -36.79
N ASP A 558 -3.43 -3.65 -35.93
CA ASP A 558 -3.36 -5.10 -36.11
C ASP A 558 -4.28 -5.50 -37.27
N SER A 559 -3.70 -6.05 -38.33
CA SER A 559 -4.41 -6.57 -39.51
C SER A 559 -4.09 -8.04 -39.76
N ASP A 560 -3.58 -8.74 -38.74
CA ASP A 560 -3.24 -10.16 -38.84
C ASP A 560 -4.47 -10.98 -39.26
N PRO A 561 -4.39 -11.84 -40.30
CA PRO A 561 -5.49 -12.71 -40.67
C PRO A 561 -6.04 -13.55 -39.50
N ALA A 562 -5.21 -13.89 -38.51
CA ALA A 562 -5.62 -14.65 -37.34
C ALA A 562 -6.69 -13.94 -36.49
N ILE A 563 -6.71 -12.61 -36.46
CA ILE A 563 -7.68 -11.83 -35.67
C ILE A 563 -9.03 -11.62 -36.38
N GLN A 564 -9.17 -12.06 -37.64
CA GLN A 564 -10.37 -11.85 -38.47
C GLN A 564 -11.46 -12.93 -38.26
N ASN A 565 -11.38 -13.65 -37.15
CA ASN A 565 -12.33 -14.69 -36.73
C ASN A 565 -13.48 -14.15 -35.87
N GLY A 566 -13.40 -12.88 -35.44
CA GLY A 566 -14.32 -12.31 -34.48
C GLY A 566 -14.12 -12.80 -33.05
N ASN A 567 -12.96 -13.34 -32.70
CA ASN A 567 -12.62 -13.69 -31.32
C ASN A 567 -12.06 -12.45 -30.61
N GLN A 568 -12.08 -12.49 -29.27
CA GLN A 568 -11.56 -11.40 -28.45
C GLN A 568 -10.08 -11.61 -28.17
N TYR A 569 -9.31 -10.55 -28.35
CA TYR A 569 -7.88 -10.49 -28.10
C TYR A 569 -7.59 -9.45 -27.01
N LEU A 570 -6.58 -9.71 -26.20
CA LEU A 570 -6.09 -8.75 -25.20
C LEU A 570 -4.80 -8.11 -25.70
N TYR A 571 -4.61 -6.84 -25.40
CA TYR A 571 -3.42 -6.08 -25.75
C TYR A 571 -2.87 -5.35 -24.53
N THR A 572 -1.55 -5.34 -24.41
CA THR A 572 -0.81 -4.48 -23.46
C THR A 572 0.43 -3.94 -24.14
N VAL A 573 0.88 -2.78 -23.69
CA VAL A 573 2.03 -2.07 -24.25
C VAL A 573 3.05 -1.79 -23.15
N ILE A 574 4.32 -2.04 -23.44
CA ILE A 574 5.44 -1.77 -22.56
C ILE A 574 6.32 -0.70 -23.21
N ALA A 575 6.47 0.45 -22.55
CA ALA A 575 7.43 1.47 -22.96
C ALA A 575 8.86 1.03 -22.62
N ALA A 576 9.82 1.41 -23.46
CA ALA A 576 11.24 1.07 -23.26
C ALA A 576 12.19 2.19 -23.68
N ASN A 577 13.35 2.24 -23.04
CA ASN A 577 14.50 3.06 -23.45
C ASN A 577 15.81 2.29 -23.19
N ASP A 578 16.96 2.96 -23.33
CA ASP A 578 18.28 2.33 -23.19
C ASP A 578 18.53 1.72 -21.79
N LEU A 579 17.75 2.11 -20.78
CA LEU A 579 17.85 1.62 -19.41
C LEU A 579 17.00 0.36 -19.18
N GLY A 580 15.97 0.13 -20.00
CA GLY A 580 15.09 -1.04 -19.88
C GLY A 580 13.62 -0.71 -20.12
N TYR A 581 12.75 -1.47 -19.45
CA TYR A 581 11.31 -1.50 -19.71
C TYR A 581 10.49 -0.94 -18.54
N ALA A 582 9.38 -0.27 -18.86
CA ALA A 582 8.33 0.09 -17.92
C ALA A 582 7.53 -1.15 -17.48
N GLU A 583 6.63 -0.97 -16.51
CA GLU A 583 5.57 -1.97 -16.28
C GLU A 583 4.62 -2.04 -17.49
N PRO A 584 3.97 -3.19 -17.76
CA PRO A 584 2.95 -3.30 -18.79
C PRO A 584 1.80 -2.33 -18.54
N SER A 585 1.25 -1.73 -19.59
CA SER A 585 0.02 -0.94 -19.49
C SER A 585 -1.14 -1.75 -18.95
N GLU A 586 -2.19 -1.04 -18.51
CA GLU A 586 -3.53 -1.64 -18.42
C GLU A 586 -3.92 -2.30 -19.76
N VAL A 587 -4.82 -3.30 -19.67
CA VAL A 587 -5.21 -4.09 -20.84
C VAL A 587 -6.29 -3.41 -21.67
N ALA A 588 -6.16 -3.54 -22.99
CA ALA A 588 -7.22 -3.20 -23.92
C ALA A 588 -7.77 -4.47 -24.60
N PHE A 589 -9.09 -4.56 -24.72
CA PHE A 589 -9.78 -5.69 -25.35
C PHE A 589 -10.18 -5.35 -26.79
N GLY A 590 -9.55 -6.01 -27.76
CA GLY A 590 -9.84 -5.83 -29.18
C GLY A 590 -10.55 -7.03 -29.80
N LYS A 591 -11.38 -6.79 -30.80
CA LYS A 591 -12.08 -7.83 -31.58
C LYS A 591 -12.44 -7.28 -32.97
N THR A 592 -12.51 -8.13 -33.98
CA THR A 592 -13.10 -7.81 -35.29
C THR A 592 -14.59 -8.19 -35.34
N ASP A 593 -15.37 -7.59 -36.24
CA ASP A 593 -16.72 -8.08 -36.57
C ASP A 593 -16.79 -8.54 -38.03
N PRO A 594 -16.52 -9.83 -38.31
CA PRO A 594 -16.58 -10.38 -39.68
C PRO A 594 -17.94 -10.19 -40.35
N GLY A 595 -19.01 -10.03 -39.56
CA GLY A 595 -20.37 -9.78 -40.04
C GLY A 595 -20.52 -8.44 -40.74
N LEU A 596 -19.63 -7.47 -40.51
CA LEU A 596 -19.65 -6.16 -41.19
C LEU A 596 -19.39 -6.27 -42.70
N THR A 597 -18.70 -7.32 -43.16
CA THR A 597 -18.54 -7.57 -44.60
C THR A 597 -19.86 -7.95 -45.30
N LYS A 598 -20.88 -8.39 -44.53
CA LYS A 598 -22.16 -8.91 -45.05
C LYS A 598 -23.34 -7.97 -44.87
N ARG A 599 -23.19 -6.86 -44.11
CA ARG A 599 -24.27 -5.90 -43.87
C ARG A 599 -24.19 -4.76 -44.89
N ALA A 600 -25.18 -4.68 -45.78
CA ALA A 600 -25.34 -3.57 -46.70
C ALA A 600 -25.49 -2.26 -45.90
N GLY A 601 -24.40 -1.51 -45.73
CA GLY A 601 -24.37 -0.24 -45.01
C GLY A 601 -23.11 0.01 -44.17
N GLY A 602 -22.40 -1.03 -43.69
CA GLY A 602 -21.03 -0.92 -43.17
C GLY A 602 -20.73 -0.03 -41.94
N VAL A 603 -21.71 0.68 -41.35
CA VAL A 603 -21.46 1.57 -40.20
C VAL A 603 -21.75 0.88 -38.87
N THR A 604 -20.70 0.47 -38.15
CA THR A 604 -20.78 0.20 -36.70
C THR A 604 -20.79 1.53 -35.97
N LEU A 605 -21.81 1.77 -35.15
CA LEU A 605 -21.88 2.98 -34.34
C LEU A 605 -21.12 2.78 -33.02
N PHE A 606 -20.52 3.85 -32.51
CA PHE A 606 -19.91 3.84 -31.18
C PHE A 606 -20.98 3.79 -30.09
N PRO A 607 -20.73 3.09 -28.97
CA PRO A 607 -21.57 3.23 -27.79
C PRO A 607 -21.59 4.70 -27.34
N PRO A 608 -22.75 5.24 -26.91
CA PRO A 608 -22.81 6.58 -26.35
C PRO A 608 -21.82 6.78 -25.21
N LYS A 609 -21.12 7.91 -25.24
CA LYS A 609 -20.16 8.32 -24.21
C LYS A 609 -20.83 9.27 -23.20
N GLN A 610 -20.17 9.45 -22.05
CA GLN A 610 -20.60 10.36 -20.99
C GLN A 610 -22.05 10.12 -20.54
N VAL A 611 -22.46 8.85 -20.47
CA VAL A 611 -23.75 8.50 -19.90
C VAL A 611 -23.75 8.92 -18.43
N THR A 612 -24.73 9.73 -18.04
CA THR A 612 -24.88 10.27 -16.69
C THR A 612 -26.34 10.19 -16.23
N THR A 613 -26.55 10.20 -14.92
CA THR A 613 -27.87 10.12 -14.29
C THR A 613 -28.04 11.25 -13.27
N ASN A 614 -29.28 11.58 -12.93
CA ASN A 614 -29.58 12.47 -11.81
C ASN A 614 -29.81 11.66 -10.52
N PRO A 615 -29.54 12.26 -9.34
CA PRO A 615 -30.02 11.73 -8.08
C PRO A 615 -31.55 11.63 -8.07
N ILE A 616 -32.09 10.55 -7.51
CA ILE A 616 -33.53 10.33 -7.43
C ILE A 616 -34.14 11.19 -6.33
N GLY A 617 -34.94 12.18 -6.75
CA GLY A 617 -35.67 13.08 -5.87
C GLY A 617 -37.03 12.52 -5.44
N LYS A 618 -37.82 13.37 -4.77
CA LYS A 618 -39.19 13.03 -4.33
C LYS A 618 -40.14 12.74 -5.50
N ASP A 619 -39.83 13.26 -6.67
CA ASP A 619 -40.55 13.04 -7.94
C ASP A 619 -40.30 11.65 -8.53
N LYS A 620 -39.29 10.92 -8.02
CA LYS A 620 -38.89 9.58 -8.47
C LYS A 620 -38.57 9.51 -9.96
N VAL A 621 -38.04 10.60 -10.54
CA VAL A 621 -37.72 10.64 -11.97
C VAL A 621 -36.26 10.25 -12.18
N VAL A 622 -36.05 9.24 -13.01
CA VAL A 622 -34.74 8.88 -13.58
C VAL A 622 -34.59 9.65 -14.88
N THR A 623 -33.45 10.30 -15.09
CA THR A 623 -33.07 10.97 -16.33
C THR A 623 -31.66 10.55 -16.71
N LEU A 624 -31.55 9.86 -17.83
CA LEU A 624 -30.29 9.53 -18.49
C LEU A 624 -29.95 10.62 -19.50
N LYS A 625 -28.68 11.02 -19.57
CA LYS A 625 -28.12 11.90 -20.61
C LYS A 625 -26.83 11.32 -21.16
N TRP A 626 -26.58 11.53 -22.45
CA TRP A 626 -25.38 11.04 -23.12
C TRP A 626 -24.94 11.98 -24.25
N ASP A 627 -23.72 11.77 -24.76
CA ASP A 627 -23.23 12.45 -25.95
C ASP A 627 -23.90 11.91 -27.21
N SER A 628 -24.29 12.79 -28.14
CA SER A 628 -24.88 12.36 -29.41
C SER A 628 -23.85 11.58 -30.26
N VAL A 629 -24.26 10.41 -30.75
CA VAL A 629 -23.47 9.58 -31.66
C VAL A 629 -23.82 9.95 -33.09
N LYS A 630 -22.81 10.40 -33.84
CA LYS A 630 -22.93 10.71 -35.27
C LYS A 630 -23.46 9.49 -36.03
N ASP A 631 -24.35 9.73 -37.00
CA ASP A 631 -24.95 8.71 -37.86
C ASP A 631 -25.86 7.70 -37.11
N SER A 632 -26.19 7.97 -35.84
CA SER A 632 -27.23 7.23 -35.13
C SER A 632 -28.62 7.57 -35.65
N PHE A 633 -29.47 6.55 -35.73
CA PHE A 633 -30.88 6.66 -36.09
C PHE A 633 -31.76 6.64 -34.83
N GLU A 634 -31.43 5.76 -33.88
CA GLU A 634 -32.08 5.64 -32.57
C GLU A 634 -31.05 5.29 -31.48
N TYR A 635 -31.42 5.46 -30.22
CA TYR A 635 -30.72 4.92 -29.05
C TYR A 635 -31.61 3.94 -28.30
N TYR A 636 -31.05 2.82 -27.88
CA TYR A 636 -31.73 1.79 -27.11
C TYR A 636 -31.27 1.82 -25.66
N ILE A 637 -32.23 1.98 -24.77
CA ILE A 637 -32.02 2.01 -23.33
C ILE A 637 -32.14 0.59 -22.80
N TYR A 638 -31.14 0.14 -22.06
CA TYR A 638 -31.14 -1.13 -21.38
C TYR A 638 -30.96 -0.94 -19.89
N ARG A 639 -31.55 -1.82 -19.08
CA ARG A 639 -31.33 -1.85 -17.63
C ARG A 639 -31.27 -3.26 -17.09
N LYS A 640 -30.58 -3.43 -15.95
CA LYS A 640 -30.64 -4.63 -15.12
C LYS A 640 -30.76 -4.26 -13.66
N GLN A 641 -31.53 -5.06 -12.91
CA GLN A 641 -31.63 -4.90 -11.45
C GLN A 641 -30.46 -5.62 -10.76
N VAL A 642 -29.92 -5.00 -9.71
CA VAL A 642 -28.95 -5.60 -8.80
C VAL A 642 -29.57 -5.60 -7.40
N LYS A 643 -29.53 -6.74 -6.70
CA LYS A 643 -30.13 -6.90 -5.38
C LYS A 643 -29.05 -7.22 -4.33
N GLY A 644 -28.78 -6.28 -3.44
CA GLY A 644 -27.88 -6.44 -2.30
C GLY A 644 -26.51 -6.95 -2.71
N SER A 645 -26.01 -7.97 -2.01
CA SER A 645 -24.76 -8.70 -2.33
C SER A 645 -24.92 -9.81 -3.39
N GLY A 646 -26.07 -9.90 -4.06
CA GLY A 646 -26.40 -10.96 -5.02
C GLY A 646 -25.90 -10.71 -6.45
N LYS A 647 -26.08 -11.70 -7.33
CA LYS A 647 -25.73 -11.61 -8.76
C LYS A 647 -26.62 -10.60 -9.49
N SER A 648 -26.03 -9.83 -10.41
CA SER A 648 -26.74 -8.95 -11.33
C SER A 648 -27.80 -9.71 -12.14
N GLY A 649 -28.97 -9.10 -12.30
CA GLY A 649 -30.04 -9.61 -13.15
C GLY A 649 -29.69 -9.56 -14.64
N LYS A 650 -30.58 -10.10 -15.47
CA LYS A 650 -30.45 -10.04 -16.93
C LYS A 650 -30.60 -8.59 -17.42
N LEU A 651 -29.81 -8.22 -18.42
CA LEU A 651 -29.95 -6.94 -19.11
C LEU A 651 -31.19 -6.97 -20.02
N GLU A 652 -32.11 -6.03 -19.80
CA GLU A 652 -33.42 -5.94 -20.46
C GLU A 652 -33.54 -4.64 -21.25
N PHE A 653 -34.15 -4.72 -22.43
CA PHE A 653 -34.49 -3.55 -23.24
C PHE A 653 -35.65 -2.79 -22.58
N VAL A 654 -35.49 -1.48 -22.44
CA VAL A 654 -36.47 -0.57 -21.82
C VAL A 654 -37.22 0.22 -22.88
N SER A 655 -36.51 0.96 -23.75
CA SER A 655 -37.12 1.84 -24.73
C SER A 655 -36.16 2.27 -25.84
N GLY A 656 -36.73 2.69 -26.98
CA GLY A 656 -36.03 3.36 -28.06
C GLY A 656 -36.21 4.88 -28.00
N VAL A 657 -35.15 5.63 -28.29
CA VAL A 657 -35.11 7.09 -28.29
C VAL A 657 -34.64 7.58 -29.65
N ASP A 658 -35.41 8.47 -30.28
CA ASP A 658 -35.05 9.09 -31.56
C ASP A 658 -33.67 9.77 -31.49
N SER A 659 -32.84 9.61 -32.52
CA SER A 659 -31.46 10.13 -32.58
C SER A 659 -31.32 11.64 -32.36
N LYS A 660 -32.38 12.43 -32.59
CA LYS A 660 -32.38 13.88 -32.32
C LYS A 660 -32.45 14.21 -30.84
N LYS A 661 -32.69 13.21 -29.98
CA LYS A 661 -32.69 13.32 -28.52
C LYS A 661 -31.52 12.54 -27.96
N ASN A 662 -30.86 13.12 -26.97
CA ASN A 662 -29.77 12.51 -26.21
C ASN A 662 -30.09 12.39 -24.72
N THR A 663 -31.40 12.25 -24.43
CA THR A 663 -31.92 12.15 -23.07
C THR A 663 -33.10 11.18 -23.05
N PHE A 664 -33.20 10.42 -21.97
CA PHE A 664 -34.33 9.54 -21.65
C PHE A 664 -34.76 9.78 -20.22
N SER A 665 -36.06 9.75 -19.95
CA SER A 665 -36.57 9.80 -18.58
C SER A 665 -37.68 8.78 -18.37
N GLU A 666 -37.70 8.20 -17.17
CA GLU A 666 -38.78 7.34 -16.69
C GLU A 666 -39.02 7.52 -15.19
N THR A 667 -40.13 7.02 -14.70
CA THR A 667 -40.34 6.87 -13.26
C THR A 667 -39.45 5.73 -12.75
N PHE A 668 -38.84 5.91 -11.58
CA PHE A 668 -37.98 4.91 -10.97
C PHE A 668 -38.68 3.53 -10.92
N PRO A 669 -38.11 2.49 -11.55
CA PRO A 669 -38.85 1.27 -11.87
C PRO A 669 -38.96 0.27 -10.71
N GLY A 670 -38.25 0.50 -9.61
CA GLY A 670 -38.24 -0.39 -8.45
C GLY A 670 -38.81 0.25 -7.19
N ASN A 671 -38.62 -0.46 -6.09
CA ASN A 671 -38.91 0.03 -4.76
C ASN A 671 -37.69 0.71 -4.15
N SER A 672 -37.90 1.39 -3.04
CA SER A 672 -36.80 1.85 -2.19
C SER A 672 -35.84 0.71 -1.84
N GLY A 673 -34.54 1.00 -1.89
CA GLY A 673 -33.48 0.02 -1.67
C GLY A 673 -33.17 -0.86 -2.88
N ASP A 674 -33.78 -0.62 -4.04
CA ASP A 674 -33.38 -1.25 -5.30
C ASP A 674 -32.27 -0.46 -6.00
N LEU A 675 -31.36 -1.20 -6.66
CA LEU A 675 -30.33 -0.66 -7.55
C LEU A 675 -30.59 -1.15 -8.98
N PHE A 676 -30.50 -0.24 -9.93
CA PHE A 676 -30.51 -0.54 -11.36
C PHE A 676 -29.24 -0.03 -12.01
N LEU A 677 -28.67 -0.83 -12.91
CA LEU A 677 -27.59 -0.42 -13.79
C LEU A 677 -28.16 -0.19 -15.19
N TYR A 678 -27.95 1.00 -15.74
CA TYR A 678 -28.39 1.38 -17.08
C TYR A 678 -27.22 1.41 -18.05
N SER A 679 -27.48 0.98 -19.28
CA SER A 679 -26.60 1.20 -20.44
C SER A 679 -27.42 1.74 -21.61
N VAL A 680 -26.74 2.45 -22.51
CA VAL A 680 -27.32 2.95 -23.75
C VAL A 680 -26.56 2.35 -24.92
N ARG A 681 -27.28 1.93 -25.95
CA ARG A 681 -26.71 1.52 -27.24
C ARG A 681 -27.17 2.50 -28.30
N SER A 682 -26.32 2.83 -29.26
CA SER A 682 -26.73 3.54 -30.48
C SER A 682 -27.13 2.52 -31.54
N LYS A 683 -28.08 2.88 -32.39
CA LYS A 683 -28.60 2.01 -33.45
C LYS A 683 -28.61 2.77 -34.78
N SER A 684 -28.10 2.11 -35.82
CA SER A 684 -28.11 2.61 -37.20
C SER A 684 -29.47 2.40 -37.87
N GLU A 685 -29.74 3.17 -38.93
CA GLU A 685 -30.97 3.05 -39.73
C GLU A 685 -31.18 1.62 -40.25
N PHE A 686 -30.09 0.92 -40.60
CA PHE A 686 -30.10 -0.44 -41.14
C PHE A 686 -29.98 -1.55 -40.07
N GLY A 687 -30.25 -1.22 -38.80
CA GLY A 687 -30.54 -2.21 -37.75
C GLY A 687 -29.37 -2.74 -36.94
N SER A 688 -28.15 -2.21 -37.10
CA SER A 688 -27.01 -2.61 -36.26
C SER A 688 -26.96 -1.77 -34.98
N GLU A 689 -26.98 -2.41 -33.81
CA GLU A 689 -26.75 -1.80 -32.50
C GLU A 689 -25.23 -1.73 -32.18
N SER A 690 -24.82 -0.69 -31.47
CA SER A 690 -23.50 -0.63 -30.82
C SER A 690 -23.42 -1.59 -29.64
N LYS A 691 -22.24 -1.67 -29.02
CA LYS A 691 -22.10 -2.22 -27.66
C LYS A 691 -22.85 -1.37 -26.63
N ASP A 692 -22.97 -1.93 -25.42
CA ASP A 692 -23.37 -1.17 -24.24
C ASP A 692 -22.38 -0.03 -23.97
N SER A 693 -22.90 1.15 -23.63
CA SER A 693 -22.13 2.18 -22.95
C SER A 693 -21.58 1.68 -21.62
N ASN A 694 -20.71 2.46 -20.98
CA ASN A 694 -20.44 2.28 -19.56
C ASN A 694 -21.75 2.25 -18.79
N PHE A 695 -21.83 1.34 -17.81
CA PHE A 695 -22.99 1.27 -16.94
C PHE A 695 -22.99 2.44 -15.98
N VAL A 696 -24.19 2.99 -15.74
CA VAL A 696 -24.43 3.98 -14.69
C VAL A 696 -25.41 3.42 -13.67
N SER A 697 -25.18 3.73 -12.40
CA SER A 697 -26.04 3.30 -11.31
C SER A 697 -27.19 4.28 -11.08
N VAL A 698 -28.36 3.72 -10.78
CA VAL A 698 -29.57 4.45 -10.41
C VAL A 698 -30.17 3.70 -9.23
N PHE A 699 -30.26 4.37 -8.08
CA PHE A 699 -30.80 3.80 -6.85
C PHE A 699 -31.63 4.83 -6.10
N TRP A 700 -32.49 4.34 -5.22
CA TRP A 700 -33.26 5.17 -4.32
C TRP A 700 -33.11 4.69 -2.89
N ASN A 701 -32.36 5.45 -2.10
CA ASN A 701 -32.19 5.21 -0.66
C ASN A 701 -33.34 5.89 0.09
N GLU A 702 -34.30 5.15 0.65
CA GLU A 702 -35.20 5.77 1.62
C GLU A 702 -34.47 6.06 2.93
N PRO A 703 -34.83 7.17 3.61
CA PRO A 703 -34.42 7.38 4.98
C PRO A 703 -34.92 6.21 5.85
N LYS A 704 -33.99 5.39 6.36
CA LYS A 704 -34.31 4.44 7.42
C LYS A 704 -34.72 5.23 8.66
N VAL A 705 -35.66 4.71 9.45
CA VAL A 705 -36.05 5.38 10.71
C VAL A 705 -34.81 5.52 11.58
N GLN A 706 -34.60 6.72 12.14
CA GLN A 706 -33.51 6.98 13.06
C GLN A 706 -33.54 5.92 14.17
N VAL A 707 -32.44 5.16 14.29
CA VAL A 707 -32.31 4.19 15.37
C VAL A 707 -32.11 4.98 16.65
N LYS A 708 -33.19 5.14 17.44
CA LYS A 708 -33.14 5.75 18.77
C LYS A 708 -32.40 4.82 19.73
N LYS A 709 -31.08 4.95 19.81
CA LYS A 709 -30.33 4.36 20.91
C LYS A 709 -30.66 5.20 22.15
N ARG A 710 -31.28 4.60 23.17
CA ARG A 710 -31.64 5.33 24.40
C ARG A 710 -30.36 5.88 25.03
N ALA A 711 -30.35 7.17 25.35
CA ALA A 711 -29.29 7.86 26.08
C ALA A 711 -29.23 7.45 27.58
N MET A 712 -29.35 6.15 27.87
CA MET A 712 -29.33 5.57 29.21
C MET A 712 -28.30 4.44 29.32
N SER A 713 -27.18 4.51 28.59
CA SER A 713 -26.14 3.52 28.85
C SER A 713 -25.43 3.91 30.16
N LEU A 714 -25.57 3.05 31.17
CA LEU A 714 -24.71 3.00 32.35
C LEU A 714 -23.32 2.44 32.00
N GLU A 715 -22.98 2.35 30.70
CA GLU A 715 -21.70 1.83 30.27
C GLU A 715 -20.62 2.82 30.61
N GLU A 716 -19.61 2.32 31.31
CA GLU A 716 -18.41 3.07 31.66
C GLU A 716 -17.32 2.81 30.63
N VAL A 717 -16.28 3.66 30.63
CA VAL A 717 -15.11 3.45 29.79
C VAL A 717 -14.56 2.04 30.00
N PRO A 718 -14.49 1.20 28.95
CA PRO A 718 -14.13 -0.20 29.11
C PRO A 718 -12.78 -0.38 29.79
N ALA A 719 -12.69 -1.38 30.67
CA ALA A 719 -11.44 -1.75 31.34
C ALA A 719 -10.32 -2.09 30.35
N THR A 720 -10.64 -2.42 29.10
CA THR A 720 -9.68 -2.60 28.01
C THR A 720 -8.90 -1.31 27.71
N PHE A 721 -9.49 -0.13 27.83
CA PHE A 721 -8.78 1.16 27.74
C PHE A 721 -8.06 1.54 29.03
N VAL A 722 -8.68 1.31 30.18
CA VAL A 722 -8.17 1.81 31.47
C VAL A 722 -6.83 1.15 31.82
N GLY A 723 -5.90 1.95 32.32
CA GLY A 723 -4.57 1.52 32.74
C GLY A 723 -3.43 2.22 32.01
N SER A 724 -2.23 1.67 32.15
CA SER A 724 -1.00 2.20 31.58
C SER A 724 -0.73 1.62 30.19
N TRP A 725 -0.43 2.51 29.25
CA TRP A 725 -0.07 2.18 27.89
C TRP A 725 1.29 2.75 27.60
N THR A 726 2.20 1.97 27.03
CA THR A 726 3.55 2.45 26.74
C THR A 726 3.93 2.31 25.27
N SER A 727 4.73 3.26 24.82
CA SER A 727 5.30 3.36 23.48
C SER A 727 6.72 3.95 23.58
N MET A 728 7.42 3.96 22.45
CA MET A 728 8.71 4.62 22.31
C MET A 728 8.63 5.64 21.17
N TYR A 729 8.99 6.89 21.47
CA TYR A 729 9.03 7.96 20.49
C TYR A 729 10.47 8.42 20.25
N TRP A 730 10.83 8.65 19.00
CA TRP A 730 12.12 9.25 18.67
C TRP A 730 11.98 10.76 18.49
N ASN A 731 12.68 11.52 19.33
CA ASN A 731 12.87 12.95 19.16
C ASN A 731 14.25 13.22 18.53
N PRO A 732 14.33 13.98 17.41
CA PRO A 732 15.62 14.27 16.75
C PRO A 732 16.65 14.98 17.64
N LYS A 733 16.21 15.74 18.66
CA LYS A 733 17.08 16.51 19.56
C LYS A 733 17.44 15.73 20.82
N SER A 734 16.47 15.01 21.41
CA SER A 734 16.64 14.35 22.71
C SER A 734 16.76 12.82 22.65
N GLY A 735 16.65 12.20 21.48
CA GLY A 735 16.79 10.76 21.30
C GLY A 735 15.48 9.97 21.56
N PRO A 736 15.57 8.66 21.86
CA PRO A 736 14.40 7.85 22.22
C PRO A 736 13.83 8.36 23.54
N GLN A 737 12.52 8.45 23.61
CA GLN A 737 11.77 8.89 24.77
C GLN A 737 10.74 7.81 25.09
N ALA A 738 10.66 7.42 26.35
CA ALA A 738 9.56 6.58 26.82
C ALA A 738 8.28 7.43 26.79
N VAL A 739 7.26 6.94 26.10
CA VAL A 739 5.94 7.59 26.07
C VAL A 739 4.98 6.69 26.80
N ALA A 740 4.22 7.27 27.73
CA ALA A 740 3.15 6.55 28.39
C ALA A 740 1.84 7.33 28.30
N ILE A 741 0.72 6.61 28.22
CA ILE A 741 -0.61 7.16 28.43
C ILE A 741 -1.22 6.40 29.60
N GLU A 742 -1.58 7.13 30.64
CA GLU A 742 -2.38 6.59 31.74
C GLU A 742 -3.82 7.00 31.53
N ILE A 743 -4.69 6.02 31.29
CA ILE A 743 -6.11 6.24 31.01
C ILE A 743 -6.91 5.85 32.25
N ASN A 744 -7.66 6.80 32.79
CA ASN A 744 -8.60 6.60 33.89
C ASN A 744 -10.02 6.92 33.39
N GLY A 745 -10.99 6.11 33.79
CA GLY A 745 -12.41 6.30 33.47
C GLY A 745 -13.22 6.64 34.72
N ASN A 746 -14.23 7.49 34.58
CA ASN A 746 -15.27 7.75 35.57
C ASN A 746 -16.62 7.84 34.85
N GLY A 747 -17.41 6.76 34.88
CA GLY A 747 -18.53 6.62 33.95
C GLY A 747 -18.03 6.64 32.51
N GLN A 748 -18.65 7.44 31.64
CA GLN A 748 -18.21 7.62 30.25
C GLN A 748 -17.10 8.67 30.09
N GLU A 749 -16.82 9.45 31.13
CA GLU A 749 -15.71 10.40 31.09
C GLU A 749 -14.38 9.67 31.22
N PHE A 750 -13.39 10.12 30.45
CA PHE A 750 -12.02 9.66 30.61
C PHE A 750 -11.05 10.81 30.77
N ILE A 751 -9.98 10.51 31.50
CA ILE A 751 -8.79 11.32 31.60
C ILE A 751 -7.64 10.48 31.05
N ALA A 752 -7.02 10.96 29.97
CA ALA A 752 -5.80 10.37 29.41
C ALA A 752 -4.61 11.29 29.69
N LYS A 753 -3.68 10.83 30.53
CA LYS A 753 -2.46 11.57 30.88
C LYS A 753 -1.30 11.09 30.04
N LEU A 754 -0.86 11.93 29.12
CA LEU A 754 0.33 11.70 28.31
C LEU A 754 1.57 12.08 29.10
N LYS A 755 2.47 11.10 29.26
CA LYS A 755 3.76 11.24 29.94
C LYS A 755 4.89 11.02 28.95
N LEU A 756 5.93 11.83 29.05
CA LEU A 756 7.19 11.69 28.33
C LEU A 756 8.31 11.53 29.36
N ASN A 757 8.99 10.39 29.33
CA ASN A 757 9.97 9.97 30.35
C ASN A 757 9.43 10.18 31.78
N GLU A 758 8.27 9.57 32.07
CA GLU A 758 7.56 9.63 33.36
C GLU A 758 6.96 11.01 33.74
N LYS A 759 7.36 12.09 33.08
CA LYS A 759 6.80 13.43 33.30
C LYS A 759 5.52 13.62 32.51
N GLU A 760 4.44 13.99 33.18
CA GLU A 760 3.19 14.40 32.53
C GLU A 760 3.40 15.68 31.70
N ILE A 761 3.09 15.62 30.40
CA ILE A 761 3.24 16.75 29.47
C ILE A 761 1.90 17.29 28.97
N ARG A 762 0.84 16.47 28.99
CA ARG A 762 -0.51 16.88 28.60
C ARG A 762 -1.55 15.94 29.21
N GLN A 763 -2.69 16.49 29.58
CA GLN A 763 -3.89 15.75 29.93
C GLN A 763 -4.97 15.99 28.87
N PHE A 764 -5.65 14.93 28.46
CA PHE A 764 -6.82 14.98 27.60
C PHE A 764 -8.04 14.54 28.40
N ASN A 765 -9.11 15.30 28.28
CA ASN A 765 -10.40 14.99 28.87
C ASN A 765 -11.39 14.82 27.74
N GLY A 766 -12.20 13.78 27.82
CA GLY A 766 -13.23 13.50 26.83
C GLY A 766 -14.28 12.55 27.36
N THR A 767 -15.23 12.24 26.50
CA THR A 767 -16.29 11.29 26.78
C THR A 767 -16.18 10.16 25.77
N TRP A 768 -16.19 8.92 26.26
CA TRP A 768 -16.22 7.73 25.43
C TRP A 768 -17.65 7.48 24.94
N SER A 769 -17.79 7.20 23.65
CA SER A 769 -19.08 6.78 23.09
C SER A 769 -19.31 5.29 23.33
N PRO A 770 -20.45 4.87 23.90
CA PRO A 770 -20.75 3.47 24.18
C PRO A 770 -20.51 2.53 22.99
N GLY A 771 -19.82 1.41 23.25
CA GLY A 771 -19.42 0.42 22.26
C GLY A 771 -18.21 0.80 21.37
N SER A 772 -17.64 1.99 21.51
CA SER A 772 -16.49 2.44 20.70
C SER A 772 -15.19 1.74 21.10
N HIS A 773 -14.39 1.33 20.11
CA HIS A 773 -13.00 0.90 20.29
C HIS A 773 -12.02 2.07 20.20
N THR A 774 -12.56 3.30 20.19
CA THR A 774 -11.80 4.54 20.11
C THR A 774 -12.18 5.52 21.23
N LEU A 775 -11.17 6.18 21.82
CA LEU A 775 -11.31 7.39 22.63
C LEU A 775 -10.92 8.60 21.79
N LYS A 776 -11.67 9.70 21.91
CA LYS A 776 -11.35 10.96 21.24
C LYS A 776 -11.52 12.14 22.18
N ALA A 777 -10.56 13.06 22.10
CA ALA A 777 -10.60 14.38 22.70
C ALA A 777 -9.93 15.38 21.75
N ASN A 778 -9.98 16.67 22.08
CA ASN A 778 -9.33 17.69 21.26
C ASN A 778 -7.81 17.45 21.15
N GLY A 779 -7.34 17.17 19.93
CA GLY A 779 -5.95 16.84 19.62
C GLY A 779 -5.49 15.46 20.11
N PHE A 780 -6.42 14.55 20.40
CA PHE A 780 -6.13 13.18 20.85
C PHE A 780 -7.14 12.19 20.27
N LEU A 781 -6.63 11.17 19.58
CA LEU A 781 -7.40 10.00 19.17
C LEU A 781 -6.64 8.77 19.67
N PHE A 782 -7.32 7.82 20.28
CA PHE A 782 -6.72 6.58 20.78
C PHE A 782 -7.60 5.39 20.42
N GLU A 783 -7.12 4.53 19.55
CA GLU A 783 -7.87 3.42 18.96
C GLU A 783 -7.24 2.09 19.34
N LEU A 784 -8.03 1.21 19.95
CA LEU A 784 -7.62 -0.16 20.22
C LEU A 784 -7.45 -0.92 18.92
N SER A 785 -6.37 -1.69 18.80
CA SER A 785 -6.15 -2.55 17.65
C SER A 785 -7.18 -3.67 17.64
N LYS A 786 -7.88 -3.83 16.51
CA LYS A 786 -8.80 -4.96 16.28
C LYS A 786 -8.08 -6.28 16.02
N SER A 787 -6.84 -6.22 15.52
CA SER A 787 -6.05 -7.39 15.11
C SER A 787 -5.00 -7.82 16.12
N LEU A 788 -4.61 -6.93 17.05
CA LEU A 788 -3.57 -7.19 18.05
C LEU A 788 -4.06 -6.80 19.45
N GLU A 789 -4.52 -7.79 20.20
CA GLU A 789 -4.96 -7.61 21.59
C GLU A 789 -3.88 -6.91 22.43
N GLY A 790 -4.31 -5.98 23.30
CA GLY A 790 -3.41 -5.19 24.14
C GLY A 790 -2.55 -4.19 23.36
N SER A 791 -2.87 -3.93 22.10
CA SER A 791 -2.21 -2.92 21.27
C SER A 791 -3.18 -1.81 20.89
N SER A 792 -2.68 -0.62 20.64
CA SER A 792 -3.46 0.53 20.20
C SER A 792 -2.63 1.47 19.35
N VAL A 793 -3.30 2.41 18.70
CA VAL A 793 -2.69 3.52 17.98
C VAL A 793 -3.25 4.81 18.55
N ALA A 794 -2.39 5.76 18.89
CA ALA A 794 -2.79 7.09 19.31
C ALA A 794 -2.24 8.14 18.35
N GLN A 795 -3.10 9.10 17.98
CA GLN A 795 -2.74 10.28 17.21
C GLN A 795 -2.82 11.51 18.11
N PHE A 796 -1.83 12.40 17.97
CA PHE A 796 -1.70 13.61 18.74
C PHE A 796 -1.59 14.83 17.85
N GLN A 797 -2.27 15.92 18.23
CA GLN A 797 -2.17 17.21 17.56
C GLN A 797 -1.89 18.32 18.58
N SER A 798 -1.14 19.33 18.14
CA SER A 798 -0.77 20.52 18.92
C SER A 798 -0.05 20.22 20.23
N ILE A 799 0.79 19.18 20.26
CA ILE A 799 1.65 18.82 21.41
C ILE A 799 3.05 19.36 21.16
N LYS A 800 3.54 20.26 22.01
CA LYS A 800 4.85 20.93 21.83
C LYS A 800 6.03 19.97 21.62
N ASP A 801 5.99 18.80 22.26
CA ASP A 801 7.07 17.81 22.24
C ASP A 801 7.02 16.86 21.03
N PHE A 802 5.90 16.86 20.28
CA PHE A 802 5.67 16.03 19.10
C PHE A 802 5.47 16.89 17.85
N SER A 803 5.72 16.33 16.67
CA SER A 803 5.20 16.92 15.43
C SER A 803 3.67 16.89 15.43
N ASP A 804 3.02 17.88 14.81
CA ASP A 804 1.56 17.83 14.63
C ASP A 804 1.16 16.62 13.78
N GLY A 805 0.15 15.86 14.25
CA GLY A 805 -0.28 14.62 13.60
C GLY A 805 0.59 13.40 13.92
N THR A 806 1.44 13.46 14.96
CA THR A 806 2.26 12.32 15.37
C THR A 806 1.38 11.13 15.76
N GLU A 807 1.64 9.99 15.16
CA GLU A 807 0.92 8.74 15.44
C GLU A 807 1.86 7.70 16.06
N LEU A 808 1.55 7.25 17.27
CA LEU A 808 2.33 6.26 18.01
C LEU A 808 1.50 5.02 18.29
N SER A 809 2.13 3.85 18.21
CA SER A 809 1.50 2.60 18.63
C SER A 809 1.85 2.31 20.08
N PHE A 810 0.86 1.97 20.88
CA PHE A 810 1.03 1.65 22.27
C PHE A 810 0.74 0.18 22.52
N THR A 811 1.35 -0.34 23.59
CA THR A 811 1.05 -1.65 24.15
C THR A 811 0.63 -1.46 25.59
N LYS A 812 -0.43 -2.14 26.00
CA LYS A 812 -0.95 -2.10 27.36
C LYS A 812 0.01 -2.82 28.31
N GLU A 813 0.30 -2.21 29.45
CA GLU A 813 1.00 -2.87 30.53
C GLU A 813 0.04 -3.82 31.26
N LYS A 814 0.55 -4.97 31.68
CA LYS A 814 -0.23 -5.99 32.37
C LYS A 814 -0.51 -5.65 33.82
#